data_AF-A0A078AH27-F1
#
_entry.id   AF-A0A078AH27-F1
#
_cell.length_a   1.000
_cell.length_b   1.000
_cell.length_c   1.000
_cell.angle_alpha   90.00
_cell.angle_beta   90.00
_cell.angle_gamma   90.00
#
_symmetry.space_group_name_H-M   'P 1'
#
loop_
_entity.id
_entity.type
_entity.pdbx_description
1 polymer ?
#
loop_
_entity_poly.entity_id
_entity_poly.type
_entity_poly.pdbx_seq_one_letter_code
_entity_poly.pdbx_strand_id
1 'polypeptide(L)'
;MSDNIETELKPEIERQKNQIDQLTYQVSNLETENQALITKNQDLKDQLVVLDEGLEEQTLDIMGEILEMQKELVDITFGYAHIVSNSVGYEVPQDLKILIGGEFNNWERVPMIRISERLFIYKTKVMAGYKYKFNFLTSESTDTTLDYRQPVAYSIFNDGNHCNYKYAIKTSNPNGPESSYKEVIEKMPEFIRPETMNKYNKKLEELNEQLNQLQSTSPDFNHEKAEQLNIQDEESKIELVQNALRRNKYLFQLIGPLNEIQNYAIASQQMTLKDKTIEQLNSVQKERESIFLIISEIFAGRYVKNKDANPIYYLIIGFNKFTNKVIIMRIFDQNGLLISDSNGNYSFALQIDDTNFISDYQILTQKEQSDLINDIFTNNNHILGLKYEIDETLGFKQYIPLETNPAGIDFQNDYYMELSSGGFPTTVKNVNFGAVKTQAMRVGSEFNYINTPMIYIYTSEYSSTAINIFHIHLTDHSEKKQAFQALYIRDDQSASDFESFQQDQNGQIPRYKILIQQQKIIAVLYNGEKGVENLSFNEVKYCLGDLCQLVAVSPVQLLEQTVKFELKRIPLGLIVSLNQENQVIQDQPLFQIHTFCRANSHFDEWPGLLEVTTKSEKSDGLILKNGRDLAIPACAFADNAALQREYDYWNR
;
A
#
# COMPACT_ATOMS: atom_id res chain seq x y z
N MET A 1 53.99 -44.60 5.38
CA MET A 1 52.87 -43.63 5.34
C MET A 1 51.59 -44.24 5.90
N SER A 2 51.62 -44.78 7.12
CA SER A 2 50.45 -45.39 7.79
C SER A 2 50.11 -44.71 9.12
N ASP A 3 51.05 -43.98 9.71
CA ASP A 3 50.95 -43.53 11.10
C ASP A 3 50.29 -42.15 11.28
N ASN A 4 49.93 -41.46 10.20
CA ASN A 4 49.35 -40.10 10.28
C ASN A 4 47.81 -40.09 10.20
N ILE A 5 47.22 -41.17 9.70
CA ILE A 5 45.75 -41.34 9.61
C ILE A 5 45.18 -41.66 10.99
N GLU A 6 45.89 -42.45 11.82
CA GLU A 6 45.43 -42.82 13.15
C GLU A 6 45.43 -41.65 14.15
N THR A 7 46.34 -40.68 14.00
CA THR A 7 46.47 -39.52 14.90
C THR A 7 45.43 -38.44 14.65
N GLU A 8 44.94 -38.31 13.42
CA GLU A 8 43.93 -37.29 13.05
C GLU A 8 42.49 -37.82 13.11
N LEU A 9 42.24 -39.09 12.75
CA LEU A 9 40.88 -39.64 12.72
C LEU A 9 40.34 -40.06 14.08
N LYS A 10 41.18 -40.54 15.01
CA LYS A 10 40.71 -40.95 16.35
C LYS A 10 40.07 -39.79 17.13
N PRO A 11 40.71 -38.61 17.24
CA PRO A 11 40.11 -37.46 17.93
C PRO A 11 38.81 -36.99 17.27
N GLU A 12 38.74 -37.03 15.94
CA GLU A 12 37.55 -36.61 15.20
C GLU A 12 36.39 -37.61 15.38
N ILE A 13 36.68 -38.92 15.41
CA ILE A 13 35.68 -39.95 15.74
C ILE A 13 35.18 -39.78 17.18
N GLU A 14 36.07 -39.51 18.14
CA GLU A 14 35.71 -39.26 19.55
C GLU A 14 34.82 -38.01 19.67
N ARG A 15 35.14 -36.95 18.91
CA ARG A 15 34.37 -35.71 18.86
C ARG A 15 32.97 -35.94 18.26
N GLN A 16 32.88 -36.65 17.14
CA GLN A 16 31.61 -36.98 16.51
C GLN A 16 30.75 -37.87 17.41
N LYS A 17 31.35 -38.81 18.13
CA LYS A 17 30.66 -39.67 19.10
C LYS A 17 30.07 -38.86 20.26
N ASN A 18 30.85 -37.93 20.82
CA ASN A 18 30.35 -37.01 21.86
C ASN A 18 29.23 -36.10 21.35
N GLN A 19 29.27 -35.63 20.10
CA GLN A 19 28.17 -34.86 19.50
C GLN A 19 26.91 -35.71 19.33
N ILE A 20 27.05 -36.97 18.92
CA ILE A 20 25.92 -37.91 18.80
C ILE A 20 25.31 -38.17 20.19
N ASP A 21 26.13 -38.37 21.22
CA ASP A 21 25.64 -38.60 22.58
C ASP A 21 24.89 -37.38 23.13
N GLN A 22 25.38 -36.16 22.85
CA GLN A 22 24.70 -34.91 23.20
C GLN A 22 23.37 -34.73 22.47
N LEU A 23 23.33 -34.98 21.16
CA LEU A 23 22.11 -34.91 20.36
C LEU A 23 21.09 -35.97 20.81
N THR A 24 21.54 -37.18 21.12
CA THR A 24 20.68 -38.26 21.61
C THR A 24 20.04 -37.89 22.96
N TYR A 25 20.82 -37.26 23.85
CA TYR A 25 20.30 -36.74 25.12
C TYR A 25 19.27 -35.62 24.93
N GLN A 26 19.52 -34.70 23.99
CA GLN A 26 18.57 -33.62 23.67
C GLN A 26 17.26 -34.14 23.08
N VAL A 27 17.32 -35.13 22.17
CA VAL A 27 16.13 -35.75 21.59
C VAL A 27 15.29 -36.45 22.67
N SER A 28 15.92 -37.18 23.58
CA SER A 28 15.23 -37.84 24.71
C SER A 28 14.53 -36.84 25.64
N ASN A 29 15.16 -35.70 25.93
CA ASN A 29 14.52 -34.64 26.71
C ASN A 29 13.32 -34.02 25.97
N LEU A 30 13.46 -33.75 24.67
CA LEU A 30 12.36 -33.21 23.85
C LEU A 30 11.19 -34.19 23.73
N GLU A 31 11.45 -35.49 23.60
CA GLU A 31 10.41 -36.52 23.62
C GLU A 31 9.66 -36.52 24.95
N THR A 32 10.38 -36.39 26.07
CA THR A 32 9.79 -36.32 27.41
C THR A 32 8.92 -35.07 27.58
N GLU A 33 9.39 -33.91 27.13
CA GLU A 33 8.61 -32.67 27.15
C GLU A 33 7.36 -32.76 26.26
N ASN A 34 7.48 -33.36 25.08
CA ASN A 34 6.36 -33.55 24.16
C ASN A 34 5.30 -34.49 24.77
N GLN A 35 5.72 -35.57 25.44
CA GLN A 35 4.82 -36.48 26.15
C GLN A 35 4.06 -35.74 27.28
N ALA A 36 4.75 -34.87 28.01
CA ALA A 36 4.15 -34.05 29.07
C ALA A 36 3.13 -33.05 28.50
N LEU A 37 3.42 -32.42 27.35
CA LEU A 37 2.50 -31.54 26.65
C LEU A 37 1.26 -32.27 26.12
N ILE A 38 1.43 -33.48 25.57
CA ILE A 38 0.31 -34.33 25.14
C ILE A 38 -0.62 -34.63 26.33
N THR A 39 -0.04 -35.01 27.47
CA THR A 39 -0.81 -35.30 28.69
C THR A 39 -1.57 -34.06 29.18
N LYS A 40 -0.89 -32.90 29.20
CA LYS A 40 -1.51 -31.64 29.61
C LYS A 40 -2.63 -31.19 28.66
N ASN A 41 -2.48 -31.40 27.36
CA ASN A 41 -3.54 -31.14 26.38
C ASN A 41 -4.74 -32.06 26.58
N GLN A 42 -4.51 -33.31 26.96
CA GLN A 42 -5.57 -34.26 27.27
C GLN A 42 -6.35 -33.84 28.52
N ASP A 43 -5.66 -33.48 29.61
CA ASP A 43 -6.28 -32.94 30.83
C ASP A 43 -7.10 -31.67 30.56
N LEU A 44 -6.61 -30.77 29.69
CA LEU A 44 -7.35 -29.57 29.30
C LEU A 44 -8.59 -29.90 28.47
N LYS A 45 -8.53 -30.90 27.60
CA LYS A 45 -9.72 -31.38 26.86
C LYS A 45 -10.75 -31.99 27.80
N ASP A 46 -10.31 -32.79 28.77
CA ASP A 46 -11.21 -33.42 29.73
C ASP A 46 -11.86 -32.37 30.65
N GLN A 47 -11.11 -31.32 31.05
CA GLN A 47 -11.66 -30.18 31.77
C GLN A 47 -12.67 -29.37 30.94
N LEU A 48 -12.44 -29.22 29.63
CA LEU A 48 -13.39 -28.56 28.72
C LEU A 48 -14.70 -29.35 28.60
N VAL A 49 -14.64 -30.68 28.53
CA VAL A 49 -15.83 -31.55 28.47
C VAL A 49 -16.69 -31.40 29.73
N VAL A 50 -16.08 -31.40 30.91
CA VAL A 50 -16.82 -31.23 32.19
C VAL A 50 -17.43 -29.82 32.31
N LEU A 51 -16.75 -28.79 31.79
CA LEU A 51 -17.27 -27.43 31.72
C LEU A 51 -18.45 -27.31 30.75
N ASP A 52 -18.37 -27.95 29.58
CA ASP A 52 -19.46 -28.01 28.60
C ASP A 52 -20.69 -28.73 29.17
N GLU A 53 -20.52 -29.88 29.84
CA GLU A 53 -21.62 -30.62 30.49
C GLU A 53 -22.31 -29.77 31.58
N GLY A 54 -21.54 -29.03 32.40
CA GLY A 54 -22.09 -28.13 33.41
C GLY A 54 -22.82 -26.90 32.84
N LEU A 55 -22.37 -26.41 31.68
CA LEU A 55 -23.03 -25.32 30.93
C LEU A 55 -24.32 -25.79 30.24
N GLU A 56 -24.38 -27.03 29.77
CA GLU A 56 -25.57 -27.64 29.18
C GLU A 56 -26.71 -27.79 30.20
N GLU A 57 -26.44 -28.29 31.42
CA GLU A 57 -27.46 -28.45 32.47
C GLU A 57 -28.09 -27.11 32.90
N GLN A 58 -27.29 -26.05 33.08
CA GLN A 58 -27.81 -24.71 33.40
C GLN A 58 -28.55 -24.05 32.24
N THR A 59 -28.19 -24.38 30.99
CA THR A 59 -28.86 -23.83 29.80
C THR A 59 -30.21 -24.52 29.53
N LEU A 60 -30.34 -25.81 29.89
CA LEU A 60 -31.58 -26.57 29.80
C LEU A 60 -32.69 -26.02 30.71
N ASP A 61 -32.35 -25.59 31.94
CA ASP A 61 -33.32 -25.02 32.89
C ASP A 61 -33.86 -23.66 32.42
N ILE A 62 -32.97 -22.77 31.93
CA ILE A 62 -33.34 -21.44 31.41
C ILE A 62 -34.23 -21.54 30.16
N MET A 63 -33.93 -22.45 29.23
CA MET A 63 -34.76 -22.65 28.04
C MET A 63 -36.14 -23.20 28.38
N GLY A 64 -36.24 -24.05 29.41
CA GLY A 64 -37.51 -24.51 29.95
C GLY A 64 -38.38 -23.36 30.46
N GLU A 65 -37.80 -22.42 31.22
CA GLU A 65 -38.52 -21.23 31.70
C GLU A 65 -39.00 -20.32 30.55
N ILE A 66 -38.16 -20.09 29.54
CA ILE A 66 -38.52 -19.28 28.37
C ILE A 66 -39.72 -19.91 27.63
N LEU A 67 -39.70 -21.23 27.41
CA LEU A 67 -40.78 -21.95 26.73
C LEU A 67 -42.10 -21.90 27.51
N GLU A 68 -42.06 -21.93 28.84
CA GLU A 68 -43.27 -21.74 29.66
C GLU A 68 -43.81 -20.31 29.55
N MET A 69 -42.96 -19.28 29.52
CA MET A 69 -43.41 -17.89 29.30
C MET A 69 -44.13 -17.71 27.95
N GLN A 70 -43.69 -18.41 26.91
CA GLN A 70 -44.23 -18.29 25.55
C GLN A 70 -45.68 -18.79 25.41
N LYS A 71 -46.27 -19.41 26.44
CA LYS A 71 -47.66 -19.88 26.45
C LYS A 71 -48.69 -18.79 26.79
N GLU A 72 -48.25 -17.60 27.23
CA GLU A 72 -49.13 -16.54 27.72
C GLU A 72 -48.89 -15.20 27.02
N LEU A 73 -49.97 -14.42 26.87
CA LEU A 73 -49.90 -13.01 26.45
C LEU A 73 -49.73 -12.10 27.68
N VAL A 74 -48.79 -11.16 27.59
CA VAL A 74 -48.53 -10.15 28.63
C VAL A 74 -48.79 -8.74 28.10
N ASP A 75 -49.25 -7.85 29.00
CA ASP A 75 -49.38 -6.43 28.71
C ASP A 75 -47.99 -5.78 28.63
N ILE A 76 -47.69 -5.13 27.50
CA ILE A 76 -46.43 -4.42 27.27
C ILE A 76 -46.70 -2.97 26.88
N THR A 77 -45.87 -2.06 27.38
CA THR A 77 -45.89 -0.64 27.00
C THR A 77 -44.60 -0.27 26.28
N PHE A 78 -44.70 0.19 25.04
CA PHE A 78 -43.61 0.78 24.28
C PHE A 78 -43.65 2.30 24.46
N GLY A 79 -42.54 2.92 24.83
CA GLY A 79 -42.44 4.36 25.02
C GLY A 79 -41.63 5.02 23.92
N TYR A 80 -41.81 6.31 23.70
CA TYR A 80 -40.93 7.17 22.92
C TYR A 80 -40.84 8.51 23.64
N ALA A 81 -39.63 9.01 23.95
CA ALA A 81 -39.50 10.44 24.16
C ALA A 81 -38.91 11.14 22.96
N HIS A 82 -39.60 12.20 22.57
CA HIS A 82 -39.11 13.12 21.59
C HIS A 82 -38.03 14.01 22.23
N ILE A 83 -36.77 13.80 21.83
CA ILE A 83 -35.64 14.62 22.24
C ILE A 83 -35.16 15.39 21.01
N VAL A 84 -35.44 16.69 20.98
CA VAL A 84 -34.82 17.58 20.00
C VAL A 84 -33.37 17.79 20.45
N SER A 85 -32.40 17.46 19.60
CA SER A 85 -30.98 17.52 19.90
C SER A 85 -30.56 18.94 20.34
N ASN A 86 -30.22 19.10 21.61
CA ASN A 86 -29.43 20.17 22.27
C ASN A 86 -29.64 21.65 21.87
N SER A 87 -30.68 21.98 21.09
CA SER A 87 -31.06 23.35 20.78
C SER A 87 -32.14 23.75 21.77
N VAL A 88 -31.70 24.51 22.77
CA VAL A 88 -32.53 25.14 23.80
C VAL A 88 -33.70 25.86 23.11
N GLY A 89 -34.94 25.41 23.35
CA GLY A 89 -36.14 26.22 23.10
C GLY A 89 -37.19 25.70 22.10
N TYR A 90 -37.04 24.53 21.47
CA TYR A 90 -38.13 24.00 20.64
C TYR A 90 -39.18 23.27 21.51
N GLU A 91 -40.35 23.89 21.66
CA GLU A 91 -41.56 23.22 22.16
C GLU A 91 -41.95 22.11 21.20
N VAL A 92 -42.30 20.94 21.73
CA VAL A 92 -42.79 19.82 20.92
C VAL A 92 -44.20 20.16 20.44
N PRO A 93 -44.46 20.28 19.12
CA PRO A 93 -45.73 20.75 18.60
C PRO A 93 -46.91 19.99 19.23
N GLN A 94 -47.99 20.70 19.56
CA GLN A 94 -49.15 20.08 20.24
C GLN A 94 -49.83 19.02 19.38
N ASP A 95 -49.75 19.19 18.06
CA ASP A 95 -50.29 18.32 17.03
C ASP A 95 -49.31 17.25 16.52
N LEU A 96 -48.08 17.20 17.04
CA LEU A 96 -47.11 16.16 16.68
C LEU A 96 -47.69 14.77 16.97
N LYS A 97 -47.79 13.94 15.93
CA LYS A 97 -48.18 12.53 16.05
C LYS A 97 -46.96 11.66 15.90
N ILE A 98 -46.82 10.69 16.79
CA ILE A 98 -45.81 9.64 16.69
C ILE A 98 -46.52 8.35 16.32
N LEU A 99 -46.05 7.70 15.27
CA LEU A 99 -46.49 6.37 14.87
C LEU A 99 -45.42 5.36 15.28
N ILE A 100 -45.84 4.20 15.78
CA ILE A 100 -44.97 3.07 16.08
C ILE A 100 -45.22 1.95 15.06
N GLY A 101 -44.15 1.27 14.65
CA GLY A 101 -44.22 0.01 13.91
C GLY A 101 -43.20 -0.96 14.50
N GLY A 102 -43.57 -2.23 14.62
CA GLY A 102 -42.69 -3.27 15.14
C GLY A 102 -43.19 -4.68 14.88
N GLU A 103 -42.46 -5.68 15.35
CA GLU A 103 -42.77 -7.09 15.10
C GLU A 103 -44.16 -7.49 15.68
N PHE A 104 -44.57 -6.85 16.77
CA PHE A 104 -45.86 -7.08 17.42
C PHE A 104 -47.06 -6.67 16.55
N ASN A 105 -46.91 -5.74 15.60
CA ASN A 105 -48.00 -5.29 14.71
C ASN A 105 -47.64 -5.40 13.22
N ASN A 106 -46.74 -6.33 12.86
CA ASN A 106 -46.29 -6.52 11.47
C ASN A 106 -45.75 -5.23 10.82
N TRP A 107 -45.16 -4.36 11.64
CA TRP A 107 -44.63 -3.06 11.23
C TRP A 107 -45.65 -2.10 10.61
N GLU A 108 -46.94 -2.38 10.78
CA GLU A 108 -47.99 -1.44 10.44
C GLU A 108 -47.87 -0.20 11.34
N ARG A 109 -48.06 0.98 10.76
CA ARG A 109 -47.90 2.25 11.49
C ARG A 109 -49.15 2.55 12.30
N VAL A 110 -49.01 2.53 13.62
CA VAL A 110 -50.11 2.76 14.57
C VAL A 110 -49.81 3.99 15.42
N PRO A 111 -50.77 4.89 15.66
CA PRO A 111 -50.53 6.08 16.47
C PRO A 111 -50.27 5.74 17.94
N MET A 112 -49.29 6.44 18.53
CA MET A 112 -49.01 6.41 19.96
C MET A 112 -49.84 7.45 20.71
N ILE A 113 -50.13 7.16 21.98
CA ILE A 113 -50.87 8.05 22.88
C ILE A 113 -49.87 9.00 23.56
N ARG A 114 -50.05 10.32 23.38
CA ARG A 114 -49.28 11.33 24.12
C ARG A 114 -49.72 11.37 25.58
N ILE A 115 -48.79 11.17 26.51
CA ILE A 115 -49.06 11.19 27.96
C ILE A 115 -48.40 12.37 28.68
N SER A 116 -47.43 13.02 28.04
CA SER A 116 -46.87 14.30 28.49
C SER A 116 -46.36 15.10 27.29
N GLU A 117 -45.84 16.31 27.51
CA GLU A 117 -45.29 17.16 26.44
C GLU A 117 -44.28 16.44 25.54
N ARG A 118 -43.50 15.51 26.07
CA ARG A 118 -42.44 14.82 25.32
C ARG A 118 -42.58 13.31 25.25
N LEU A 119 -43.57 12.72 25.94
CA LEU A 119 -43.70 11.27 26.09
C LEU A 119 -44.92 10.74 25.37
N PHE A 120 -44.68 9.72 24.55
CA PHE A 120 -45.67 8.98 23.80
C PHE A 120 -45.58 7.50 24.18
N ILE A 121 -46.71 6.83 24.32
CA ILE A 121 -46.77 5.40 24.66
C ILE A 121 -47.71 4.62 23.74
N TYR A 122 -47.38 3.36 23.51
CA TYR A 122 -48.23 2.38 22.87
C TYR A 122 -48.36 1.17 23.77
N LYS A 123 -49.59 0.84 24.17
CA LYS A 123 -49.91 -0.31 25.02
C LYS A 123 -50.51 -1.41 24.16
N THR A 124 -49.99 -2.63 24.25
CA THR A 124 -50.51 -3.79 23.53
C THR A 124 -50.27 -5.06 24.33
N LYS A 125 -50.86 -6.17 23.90
CA LYS A 125 -50.54 -7.51 24.40
C LYS A 125 -49.63 -8.23 23.43
N VAL A 126 -48.62 -8.92 23.94
CA VAL A 126 -47.64 -9.69 23.16
C VAL A 126 -47.32 -11.01 23.85
N MET A 127 -46.83 -12.01 23.13
CA MET A 127 -46.37 -13.25 23.75
C MET A 127 -45.14 -12.96 24.60
N ALA A 128 -45.11 -13.47 25.83
CA ALA A 128 -43.93 -13.37 26.70
C ALA A 128 -42.82 -14.33 26.24
N GLY A 129 -41.61 -14.16 26.78
CA GLY A 129 -40.45 -14.99 26.43
C GLY A 129 -39.83 -14.63 25.07
N TYR A 130 -40.07 -13.41 24.58
CA TYR A 130 -39.50 -12.91 23.32
C TYR A 130 -38.96 -11.48 23.43
N LYS A 131 -38.00 -11.16 22.57
CA LYS A 131 -37.50 -9.82 22.28
C LYS A 131 -38.23 -9.25 21.05
N TYR A 132 -38.87 -8.09 21.20
CA TYR A 132 -39.59 -7.40 20.13
C TYR A 132 -38.83 -6.18 19.63
N LYS A 133 -38.61 -6.09 18.31
CA LYS A 133 -38.05 -4.93 17.61
C LYS A 133 -39.13 -3.97 17.15
N PHE A 134 -38.83 -2.67 17.18
CA PHE A 134 -39.72 -1.59 16.77
C PHE A 134 -38.97 -0.30 16.43
N ASN A 135 -39.61 0.58 15.68
CA ASN A 135 -39.15 1.94 15.41
C ASN A 135 -40.32 2.92 15.38
N PHE A 136 -39.99 4.20 15.26
CA PHE A 136 -40.96 5.29 15.32
C PHE A 136 -40.93 6.09 14.02
N LEU A 137 -42.04 6.76 13.72
CA LEU A 137 -42.16 7.72 12.63
C LEU A 137 -42.86 8.96 13.19
N THR A 138 -42.24 10.12 13.02
CA THR A 138 -42.87 11.40 13.39
C THR A 138 -43.77 11.85 12.25
N SER A 139 -44.87 12.55 12.54
CA SER A 139 -45.76 13.07 11.49
C SER A 139 -45.11 14.10 10.56
N GLU A 140 -43.93 14.60 10.92
CA GLU A 140 -43.16 15.60 10.18
C GLU A 140 -42.04 14.98 9.32
N SER A 141 -41.82 13.66 9.41
CA SER A 141 -40.73 12.95 8.71
C SER A 141 -41.28 11.79 7.89
N THR A 142 -40.64 11.52 6.76
CA THR A 142 -40.79 10.25 6.02
C THR A 142 -39.87 9.15 6.55
N ASP A 143 -38.84 9.53 7.30
CA ASP A 143 -37.80 8.64 7.78
C ASP A 143 -38.09 8.16 9.20
N THR A 144 -37.81 6.88 9.45
CA THR A 144 -37.97 6.28 10.77
C THR A 144 -36.93 6.79 11.76
N THR A 145 -37.33 7.01 13.00
CA THR A 145 -36.47 7.44 14.10
C THR A 145 -36.43 6.41 15.23
N LEU A 146 -35.43 6.54 16.10
CA LEU A 146 -35.23 5.76 17.32
C LEU A 146 -35.37 6.63 18.56
N ASP A 147 -35.63 6.00 19.70
CA ASP A 147 -35.37 6.60 21.01
C ASP A 147 -34.00 6.11 21.48
N TYR A 148 -33.01 7.00 21.48
CA TYR A 148 -31.62 6.67 21.84
C TYR A 148 -31.44 6.29 23.33
N ARG A 149 -32.47 6.47 24.16
CA ARG A 149 -32.44 6.01 25.57
C ARG A 149 -32.91 4.57 25.73
N GLN A 150 -33.43 3.98 24.65
CA GLN A 150 -33.84 2.58 24.64
C GLN A 150 -32.77 1.74 23.93
N PRO A 151 -32.65 0.45 24.28
CA PRO A 151 -31.73 -0.45 23.62
C PRO A 151 -31.98 -0.50 22.11
N VAL A 152 -30.91 -0.63 21.33
CA VAL A 152 -30.92 -0.60 19.87
C VAL A 152 -30.35 -1.92 19.33
N ALA A 153 -30.98 -2.48 18.31
CA ALA A 153 -30.53 -3.67 17.60
C ALA A 153 -30.61 -3.44 16.09
N TYR A 154 -29.81 -4.18 15.34
CA TYR A 154 -29.88 -4.22 13.88
C TYR A 154 -31.17 -4.94 13.44
N SER A 155 -31.84 -4.42 12.40
CA SER A 155 -33.02 -5.05 11.81
C SER A 155 -32.95 -5.09 10.29
N ILE A 156 -32.97 -6.30 9.75
CA ILE A 156 -33.10 -6.54 8.31
C ILE A 156 -34.46 -6.07 7.79
N PHE A 157 -35.48 -6.02 8.64
CA PHE A 157 -36.81 -5.56 8.26
C PHE A 157 -36.85 -4.06 7.92
N ASN A 158 -36.00 -3.25 8.53
CA ASN A 158 -35.97 -1.80 8.32
C ASN A 158 -34.90 -1.40 7.28
N ASP A 159 -34.77 -2.17 6.20
CA ASP A 159 -33.72 -2.02 5.17
C ASP A 159 -32.29 -2.02 5.77
N GLY A 160 -32.07 -2.82 6.80
CA GLY A 160 -30.78 -2.89 7.49
C GLY A 160 -30.50 -1.70 8.42
N ASN A 161 -31.50 -0.88 8.75
CA ASN A 161 -31.33 0.18 9.75
C ASN A 161 -31.47 -0.34 11.19
N HIS A 162 -30.91 0.41 12.11
CA HIS A 162 -31.10 0.20 13.54
C HIS A 162 -32.58 0.40 13.94
N CYS A 163 -33.02 -0.37 14.93
CA CYS A 163 -34.35 -0.33 15.54
C CYS A 163 -34.21 -0.42 17.07
N ASN A 164 -35.19 0.08 17.82
CA ASN A 164 -35.26 -0.18 19.24
C ASN A 164 -35.73 -1.62 19.50
N TYR A 165 -35.41 -2.17 20.67
CA TYR A 165 -35.96 -3.46 21.09
C TYR A 165 -36.36 -3.48 22.56
N LYS A 166 -37.27 -4.39 22.90
CA LYS A 166 -37.76 -4.60 24.27
C LYS A 166 -38.13 -6.06 24.50
N TYR A 167 -37.79 -6.58 25.67
CA TYR A 167 -38.15 -7.94 26.10
C TYR A 167 -39.57 -7.96 26.69
N ALA A 168 -40.34 -8.97 26.30
CA ALA A 168 -41.66 -9.26 26.87
C ALA A 168 -41.52 -10.30 27.97
N ILE A 169 -41.50 -9.83 29.21
CA ILE A 169 -41.39 -10.67 30.41
C ILE A 169 -42.60 -10.44 31.31
N LYS A 170 -43.05 -11.50 31.99
CA LYS A 170 -44.08 -11.41 33.02
C LYS A 170 -43.45 -10.91 34.31
N THR A 171 -43.37 -9.60 34.50
CA THR A 171 -42.93 -9.03 35.79
C THR A 171 -44.14 -8.63 36.63
N SER A 172 -44.14 -9.06 37.90
CA SER A 172 -44.96 -8.45 38.94
C SER A 172 -44.38 -7.10 39.42
N ASN A 173 -43.12 -6.82 39.07
CA ASN A 173 -42.40 -5.60 39.41
C ASN A 173 -42.53 -4.53 38.29
N PRO A 174 -43.14 -3.36 38.58
CA PRO A 174 -43.27 -2.27 37.61
C PRO A 174 -41.95 -1.53 37.31
N ASN A 175 -40.89 -1.75 38.10
CA ASN A 175 -39.59 -1.10 37.92
C ASN A 175 -38.59 -1.89 37.04
N GLY A 176 -39.03 -2.99 36.42
CA GLY A 176 -38.22 -3.82 35.54
C GLY A 176 -37.91 -5.21 36.11
N PRO A 177 -37.27 -6.08 35.31
CA PRO A 177 -36.85 -7.41 35.74
C PRO A 177 -35.92 -7.34 36.94
N GLU A 178 -36.07 -8.26 37.90
CA GLU A 178 -35.09 -8.47 38.97
C GLU A 178 -33.74 -8.91 38.37
N SER A 179 -32.63 -8.67 39.08
CA SER A 179 -31.27 -9.03 38.61
C SER A 179 -31.11 -10.52 38.26
N SER A 180 -31.97 -11.37 38.81
CA SER A 180 -32.09 -12.81 38.50
C SER A 180 -32.52 -13.11 37.06
N TYR A 181 -33.17 -12.17 36.35
CA TYR A 181 -33.63 -12.39 34.97
C TYR A 181 -32.60 -12.02 33.90
N LYS A 182 -31.42 -11.54 34.27
CA LYS A 182 -30.43 -11.06 33.29
C LYS A 182 -29.99 -12.16 32.32
N GLU A 183 -29.68 -13.35 32.84
CA GLU A 183 -29.29 -14.51 32.04
C GLU A 183 -30.44 -15.04 31.16
N VAL A 184 -31.67 -15.01 31.68
CA VAL A 184 -32.88 -15.38 30.92
C VAL A 184 -33.11 -14.42 29.76
N ILE A 185 -33.00 -13.10 30.01
CA ILE A 185 -33.20 -12.04 29.04
C ILE A 185 -32.16 -12.11 27.90
N GLU A 186 -30.90 -12.42 28.22
CA GLU A 186 -29.84 -12.59 27.23
C GLU A 186 -30.08 -13.79 26.31
N LYS A 187 -30.78 -14.83 26.79
CA LYS A 187 -31.12 -16.03 26.02
C LYS A 187 -32.49 -15.96 25.31
N MET A 188 -33.29 -14.90 25.50
CA MET A 188 -34.61 -14.80 24.87
C MET A 188 -34.53 -14.67 23.34
N PRO A 189 -35.30 -15.47 22.58
CA PRO A 189 -35.35 -15.36 21.13
C PRO A 189 -36.03 -14.07 20.68
N GLU A 190 -35.71 -13.62 19.48
CA GLU A 190 -36.43 -12.52 18.82
C GLU A 190 -37.82 -13.00 18.37
N PHE A 191 -38.83 -12.14 18.46
CA PHE A 191 -40.17 -12.50 17.98
C PHE A 191 -40.22 -12.36 16.46
N ILE A 192 -40.46 -13.46 15.76
CA ILE A 192 -40.57 -13.46 14.30
C ILE A 192 -41.91 -14.06 13.92
N ARG A 193 -42.71 -13.31 13.17
CA ARG A 193 -43.97 -13.81 12.62
C ARG A 193 -43.72 -14.88 11.55
N PRO A 194 -44.59 -15.89 11.41
CA PRO A 194 -44.46 -16.92 10.37
C PRO A 194 -44.32 -16.35 8.94
N GLU A 195 -45.05 -15.29 8.61
CA GLU A 195 -44.98 -14.65 7.29
C GLU A 195 -43.62 -13.99 7.04
N THR A 196 -43.03 -13.37 8.07
CA THR A 196 -41.70 -12.77 8.00
C THR A 196 -40.62 -13.85 7.92
N MET A 197 -40.76 -14.92 8.71
CA MET A 197 -39.87 -16.07 8.65
C MET A 197 -39.86 -16.69 7.25
N ASN A 198 -41.02 -16.85 6.63
CA ASN A 198 -41.13 -17.34 5.25
C ASN A 198 -40.43 -16.43 4.24
N LYS A 199 -40.51 -15.09 4.40
CA LYS A 199 -39.76 -14.15 3.57
C LYS A 199 -38.25 -14.30 3.72
N TYR A 200 -37.75 -14.44 4.95
CA TYR A 200 -36.33 -14.66 5.20
C TYR A 200 -35.85 -15.98 4.60
N ASN A 201 -36.60 -17.07 4.79
CA ASN A 201 -36.28 -18.38 4.23
C ASN A 201 -36.28 -18.35 2.70
N LYS A 202 -37.26 -17.71 2.07
CA LYS A 202 -37.27 -17.53 0.61
C LYS A 202 -36.04 -16.75 0.14
N LYS A 203 -35.64 -15.69 0.85
CA LYS A 203 -34.46 -14.91 0.48
C LYS A 203 -33.16 -15.71 0.67
N LEU A 204 -33.09 -16.55 1.71
CA LEU A 204 -32.00 -17.50 1.91
C LEU A 204 -31.93 -18.52 0.77
N GLU A 205 -33.06 -19.04 0.30
CA GLU A 205 -33.12 -19.94 -0.86
C GLU A 205 -32.58 -19.25 -2.13
N GLU A 206 -33.05 -18.04 -2.43
CA GLU A 206 -32.57 -17.22 -3.56
C GLU A 206 -31.04 -16.98 -3.48
N LEU A 207 -30.53 -16.65 -2.30
CA LEU A 207 -29.10 -16.43 -2.09
C LEU A 207 -28.28 -17.72 -2.20
N ASN A 208 -28.79 -18.84 -1.70
CA ASN A 208 -28.16 -20.14 -1.85
C ASN A 208 -28.11 -20.58 -3.32
N GLU A 209 -29.17 -20.31 -4.11
CA GLU A 209 -29.15 -20.54 -5.55
C GLU A 209 -28.10 -19.69 -6.27
N GLN A 210 -28.00 -18.40 -5.93
CA GLN A 210 -26.95 -17.52 -6.46
C GLN A 210 -25.55 -18.02 -6.08
N LEU A 211 -25.36 -18.45 -4.84
CA LEU A 211 -24.09 -18.99 -4.36
C LEU A 211 -23.72 -20.29 -5.08
N ASN A 212 -24.68 -21.19 -5.29
CA ASN A 212 -24.48 -22.43 -6.06
C ASN A 212 -24.12 -22.14 -7.52
N GLN A 213 -24.76 -21.15 -8.15
CA GLN A 213 -24.42 -20.70 -9.50
C GLN A 213 -22.99 -20.17 -9.55
N LEU A 214 -22.60 -19.31 -8.60
CA LEU A 214 -21.22 -18.82 -8.52
C LEU A 214 -20.23 -19.98 -8.33
N GLN A 215 -20.49 -20.89 -7.39
CA GLN A 215 -19.64 -22.05 -7.11
C GLN A 215 -19.44 -22.96 -8.32
N SER A 216 -20.45 -23.10 -9.18
CA SER A 216 -20.32 -23.87 -10.43
C SER A 216 -19.34 -23.25 -11.44
N THR A 217 -18.99 -21.97 -11.28
CA THR A 217 -18.04 -21.22 -12.11
C THR A 217 -16.71 -20.95 -11.43
N SER A 218 -16.46 -21.59 -10.28
CA SER A 218 -15.24 -21.44 -9.48
C SER A 218 -13.99 -21.61 -10.35
N PRO A 219 -13.17 -20.55 -10.54
CA PRO A 219 -11.91 -20.68 -11.28
C PRO A 219 -10.94 -21.58 -10.51
N ASP A 220 -10.22 -22.44 -11.22
CA ASP A 220 -9.14 -23.23 -10.66
C ASP A 220 -7.93 -22.32 -10.37
N PHE A 221 -7.32 -22.52 -9.20
CA PHE A 221 -6.07 -21.87 -8.83
C PHE A 221 -5.09 -22.92 -8.31
N ASN A 222 -3.89 -22.96 -8.90
CA ASN A 222 -2.88 -23.94 -8.55
C ASN A 222 -2.03 -23.44 -7.36
N HIS A 223 -2.42 -23.81 -6.15
CA HIS A 223 -1.73 -23.42 -4.92
C HIS A 223 -0.30 -23.96 -4.84
N GLU A 224 -0.02 -25.15 -5.38
CA GLU A 224 1.33 -25.73 -5.40
C GLU A 224 2.28 -24.89 -6.27
N LYS A 225 1.81 -24.45 -7.44
CA LYS A 225 2.55 -23.52 -8.29
C LYS A 225 2.81 -22.19 -7.57
N ALA A 226 1.84 -21.69 -6.81
CA ALA A 226 1.97 -20.46 -6.06
C ALA A 226 2.97 -20.55 -4.90
N GLU A 227 3.04 -21.68 -4.19
CA GLU A 227 4.06 -21.91 -3.15
C GLU A 227 5.47 -21.97 -3.74
N GLN A 228 5.59 -22.36 -5.01
CA GLN A 228 6.85 -22.46 -5.75
C GLN A 228 7.15 -21.24 -6.62
N LEU A 229 6.51 -20.08 -6.36
CA LEU A 229 6.60 -18.89 -7.21
C LEU A 229 8.04 -18.49 -7.58
N ASN A 230 8.96 -18.62 -6.62
CA ASN A 230 10.36 -18.24 -6.77
C ASN A 230 11.15 -19.07 -7.80
N ILE A 231 10.73 -20.32 -8.06
CA ILE A 231 11.41 -21.23 -9.00
C ILE A 231 10.69 -21.33 -10.35
N GLN A 232 9.55 -20.65 -10.50
CA GLN A 232 8.80 -20.64 -11.76
C GLN A 232 9.46 -19.76 -12.81
N ASP A 233 9.35 -20.18 -14.06
CA ASP A 233 9.66 -19.33 -15.20
C ASP A 233 8.63 -18.19 -15.35
N GLU A 234 8.96 -17.20 -16.17
CA GLU A 234 8.15 -16.00 -16.34
C GLU A 234 6.80 -16.25 -17.02
N GLU A 235 6.72 -17.17 -17.98
CA GLU A 235 5.46 -17.49 -18.65
C GLU A 235 4.50 -18.14 -17.66
N SER A 236 5.01 -19.07 -16.84
CA SER A 236 4.25 -19.68 -15.74
C SER A 236 3.78 -18.64 -14.71
N LYS A 237 4.60 -17.65 -14.36
CA LYS A 237 4.19 -16.55 -13.46
C LYS A 237 3.09 -15.68 -14.07
N ILE A 238 3.17 -15.37 -15.36
CA ILE A 238 2.13 -14.60 -16.07
C ILE A 238 0.81 -15.39 -16.12
N GLU A 239 0.87 -16.69 -16.41
CA GLU A 239 -0.31 -17.56 -16.37
C GLU A 239 -0.91 -17.61 -14.95
N LEU A 240 -0.04 -17.77 -13.94
CA LEU A 240 -0.44 -17.84 -12.54
C LEU A 240 -1.14 -16.55 -12.09
N VAL A 241 -0.63 -15.36 -12.45
CA VAL A 241 -1.29 -14.10 -12.06
C VAL A 241 -2.64 -13.91 -12.77
N GLN A 242 -2.78 -14.33 -14.02
CA GLN A 242 -4.08 -14.28 -14.71
C GLN A 242 -5.11 -15.18 -14.02
N ASN A 243 -4.71 -16.38 -13.60
CA ASN A 243 -5.57 -17.29 -12.85
C ASN A 243 -5.85 -16.75 -11.42
N ALA A 244 -4.85 -16.17 -10.77
CA ALA A 244 -4.98 -15.51 -9.47
C ALA A 244 -6.01 -14.37 -9.51
N LEU A 245 -5.94 -13.50 -10.52
CA LEU A 245 -6.90 -12.40 -10.70
C LEU A 245 -8.33 -12.90 -10.87
N ARG A 246 -8.54 -13.92 -11.71
CA ARG A 246 -9.86 -14.56 -11.91
C ARG A 246 -10.39 -15.16 -10.61
N ARG A 247 -9.53 -15.88 -9.88
CA ARG A 247 -9.88 -16.47 -8.59
C ARG A 247 -10.20 -15.39 -7.56
N ASN A 248 -9.43 -14.32 -7.50
CA ASN A 248 -9.66 -13.20 -6.58
C ASN A 248 -10.99 -12.49 -6.84
N LYS A 249 -11.34 -12.26 -8.12
CA LYS A 249 -12.65 -11.74 -8.51
C LYS A 249 -13.78 -12.65 -8.03
N TYR A 250 -13.66 -13.95 -8.27
CA TYR A 250 -14.65 -14.92 -7.80
C TYR A 250 -14.82 -14.88 -6.27
N LEU A 251 -13.72 -14.90 -5.51
CA LEU A 251 -13.76 -14.79 -4.04
C LEU A 251 -14.38 -13.47 -3.60
N PHE A 252 -14.07 -12.36 -4.27
CA PHE A 252 -14.68 -11.06 -3.99
C PHE A 252 -16.20 -11.05 -4.24
N GLN A 253 -16.65 -11.71 -5.31
CA GLN A 253 -18.08 -11.86 -5.62
C GLN A 253 -18.81 -12.77 -4.62
N LEU A 254 -18.15 -13.77 -4.03
CA LEU A 254 -18.75 -14.64 -3.00
C LEU A 254 -19.03 -13.91 -1.67
N ILE A 255 -18.20 -12.94 -1.30
CA ILE A 255 -18.31 -12.26 0.00
C ILE A 255 -19.67 -11.57 0.16
N GLY A 256 -20.19 -10.95 -0.90
CA GLY A 256 -21.49 -10.26 -0.87
C GLY A 256 -22.66 -11.18 -0.47
N PRO A 257 -22.96 -12.23 -1.26
CA PRO A 257 -23.98 -13.20 -0.93
C PRO A 257 -23.78 -13.89 0.41
N LEU A 258 -22.54 -14.22 0.80
CA LEU A 258 -22.25 -14.84 2.09
C LEU A 258 -22.58 -13.91 3.28
N ASN A 259 -22.26 -12.62 3.18
CA ASN A 259 -22.65 -11.64 4.19
C ASN A 259 -24.18 -11.51 4.29
N GLU A 260 -24.88 -11.52 3.16
CA GLU A 260 -26.35 -11.51 3.16
C GLU A 260 -26.93 -12.80 3.77
N ILE A 261 -26.40 -13.97 3.43
CA ILE A 261 -26.82 -15.26 4.04
C ILE A 261 -26.61 -15.23 5.55
N GLN A 262 -25.46 -14.74 6.02
CA GLN A 262 -25.18 -14.61 7.45
C GLN A 262 -26.25 -13.73 8.13
N ASN A 263 -26.52 -12.57 7.55
CA ASN A 263 -27.53 -11.64 8.07
C ASN A 263 -28.91 -12.29 8.12
N TYR A 264 -29.38 -12.87 7.01
CA TYR A 264 -30.69 -13.53 6.97
C TYR A 264 -30.77 -14.76 7.87
N ALA A 265 -29.69 -15.53 8.03
CA ALA A 265 -29.62 -16.66 8.94
C ALA A 265 -29.75 -16.22 10.41
N ILE A 266 -29.11 -15.10 10.79
CA ILE A 266 -29.30 -14.48 12.11
C ILE A 266 -30.76 -14.05 12.28
N ALA A 267 -31.31 -13.36 11.29
CA ALA A 267 -32.69 -12.87 11.36
C ALA A 267 -33.74 -13.99 11.33
N SER A 268 -33.43 -15.16 10.75
CA SER A 268 -34.28 -16.36 10.77
C SER A 268 -33.94 -17.31 11.93
N GLN A 269 -33.03 -16.92 12.83
CA GLN A 269 -32.58 -17.73 13.97
C GLN A 269 -31.98 -19.10 13.59
N GLN A 270 -31.41 -19.22 12.39
CA GLN A 270 -30.73 -20.44 11.91
C GLN A 270 -29.24 -20.41 12.31
N MET A 271 -28.96 -20.65 13.60
CA MET A 271 -27.60 -20.50 14.15
C MET A 271 -26.56 -21.42 13.47
N THR A 272 -26.93 -22.67 13.14
CA THR A 272 -26.04 -23.57 12.40
C THR A 272 -25.66 -23.04 11.02
N LEU A 273 -26.62 -22.43 10.30
CA LEU A 273 -26.36 -21.83 8.99
C LEU A 273 -25.46 -20.60 9.13
N LYS A 274 -25.74 -19.74 10.12
CA LYS A 274 -24.91 -18.58 10.45
C LYS A 274 -23.46 -19.00 10.74
N ASP A 275 -23.24 -19.97 11.63
CA ASP A 275 -21.90 -20.37 12.05
C ASP A 275 -21.14 -21.01 10.88
N LYS A 276 -21.79 -21.86 10.07
CA LYS A 276 -21.23 -22.38 8.82
C LYS A 276 -20.87 -21.26 7.83
N THR A 277 -21.70 -20.22 7.72
CA THR A 277 -21.46 -19.08 6.83
C THR A 277 -20.28 -18.24 7.31
N ILE A 278 -20.10 -18.08 8.62
CA ILE A 278 -18.93 -17.41 9.22
C ILE A 278 -17.65 -18.18 8.89
N GLU A 279 -17.63 -19.50 9.04
CA GLU A 279 -16.48 -20.32 8.67
C GLU A 279 -16.14 -20.18 7.18
N GLN A 280 -17.16 -20.18 6.31
CA GLN A 280 -16.99 -19.95 4.87
C GLN A 280 -16.42 -18.57 4.57
N LEU A 281 -16.96 -17.50 5.19
CA LEU A 281 -16.43 -16.14 5.06
C LEU A 281 -14.96 -16.06 5.49
N ASN A 282 -14.62 -16.64 6.63
CA ASN A 282 -13.24 -16.67 7.12
C ASN A 282 -12.31 -17.43 6.17
N SER A 283 -12.76 -18.55 5.60
CA SER A 283 -12.00 -19.31 4.60
C SER A 283 -11.78 -18.49 3.32
N VAL A 284 -12.83 -17.86 2.79
CA VAL A 284 -12.77 -17.02 1.59
C VAL A 284 -11.85 -15.81 1.81
N GLN A 285 -11.92 -15.17 2.98
CA GLN A 285 -11.04 -14.04 3.32
C GLN A 285 -9.57 -14.47 3.39
N LYS A 286 -9.26 -15.57 4.08
CA LYS A 286 -7.89 -16.11 4.15
C LYS A 286 -7.32 -16.46 2.78
N GLU A 287 -8.12 -17.10 1.93
CA GLU A 287 -7.70 -17.44 0.58
C GLU A 287 -7.44 -16.18 -0.25
N ARG A 288 -8.32 -15.18 -0.16
CA ARG A 288 -8.19 -13.90 -0.84
C ARG A 288 -6.94 -13.13 -0.41
N GLU A 289 -6.62 -13.14 0.88
CA GLU A 289 -5.37 -12.56 1.41
C GLU A 289 -4.14 -13.25 0.82
N SER A 290 -4.14 -14.60 0.75
CA SER A 290 -3.06 -15.36 0.13
C SER A 290 -2.90 -15.02 -1.35
N ILE A 291 -3.99 -15.00 -2.10
CA ILE A 291 -3.99 -14.68 -3.54
C ILE A 291 -3.54 -13.24 -3.79
N PHE A 292 -3.96 -12.30 -2.95
CA PHE A 292 -3.53 -10.91 -3.03
C PHE A 292 -2.01 -10.77 -2.92
N LEU A 293 -1.38 -11.51 -2.00
CA LEU A 293 0.08 -11.51 -1.86
C LEU A 293 0.75 -12.01 -3.15
N ILE A 294 0.23 -13.08 -3.75
CA ILE A 294 0.76 -13.65 -4.99
C ILE A 294 0.62 -12.66 -6.17
N ILE A 295 -0.55 -12.02 -6.32
CA ILE A 295 -0.76 -11.01 -7.37
C ILE A 295 0.22 -9.86 -7.19
N SER A 296 0.34 -9.35 -5.96
CA SER A 296 1.22 -8.23 -5.64
C SER A 296 2.68 -8.57 -5.94
N GLU A 297 3.12 -9.76 -5.54
CA GLU A 297 4.48 -10.22 -5.78
C GLU A 297 4.81 -10.32 -7.28
N ILE A 298 3.88 -10.82 -8.10
CA ILE A 298 4.11 -10.94 -9.54
C ILE A 298 4.07 -9.58 -10.24
N PHE A 299 3.13 -8.71 -9.86
CA PHE A 299 2.96 -7.37 -10.44
C PHE A 299 4.08 -6.40 -10.08
N ALA A 300 4.69 -6.58 -8.92
CA ALA A 300 5.75 -5.74 -8.39
C ALA A 300 6.85 -5.51 -9.44
N GLY A 301 6.93 -4.27 -9.93
CA GLY A 301 7.96 -3.85 -10.87
C GLY A 301 7.76 -4.25 -12.34
N ARG A 302 6.55 -4.67 -12.71
CA ARG A 302 6.20 -5.07 -14.09
C ARG A 302 5.60 -3.94 -14.89
N TYR A 303 5.79 -4.06 -16.20
CA TYR A 303 5.23 -3.18 -17.21
C TYR A 303 4.19 -3.92 -18.02
N VAL A 304 3.20 -3.18 -18.52
CA VAL A 304 2.14 -3.68 -19.40
C VAL A 304 2.02 -2.77 -20.60
N LYS A 305 1.50 -3.32 -21.70
CA LYS A 305 0.99 -2.54 -22.83
C LYS A 305 -0.47 -2.92 -23.08
N ASN A 306 -1.26 -1.98 -23.58
CA ASN A 306 -2.55 -2.34 -24.17
C ASN A 306 -2.32 -3.10 -25.50
N LYS A 307 -3.32 -3.89 -25.92
CA LYS A 307 -3.28 -4.72 -27.13
C LYS A 307 -3.72 -3.98 -28.41
N ASP A 308 -3.76 -2.65 -28.38
CA ASP A 308 -4.13 -1.83 -29.52
C ASP A 308 -3.02 -1.82 -30.58
N ALA A 309 -3.37 -1.43 -31.82
CA ALA A 309 -2.42 -1.38 -32.94
C ALA A 309 -1.24 -0.40 -32.69
N ASN A 310 -1.47 0.65 -31.91
CA ASN A 310 -0.45 1.57 -31.42
C ASN A 310 -0.39 1.45 -29.88
N PRO A 311 0.45 0.54 -29.36
CA PRO A 311 0.46 0.24 -27.93
C PRO A 311 0.98 1.41 -27.11
N ILE A 312 0.26 1.73 -26.04
CA ILE A 312 0.62 2.61 -24.95
C ILE A 312 1.16 1.74 -23.82
N TYR A 313 2.31 2.15 -23.30
CA TYR A 313 2.97 1.45 -22.20
C TYR A 313 2.59 2.04 -20.85
N TYR A 314 2.40 1.14 -19.89
CA TYR A 314 2.09 1.45 -18.51
C TYR A 314 2.99 0.64 -17.59
N LEU A 315 3.20 1.20 -16.42
CA LEU A 315 3.76 0.55 -15.26
C LEU A 315 2.62 0.03 -14.39
N ILE A 316 2.72 -1.19 -13.87
CA ILE A 316 1.82 -1.66 -12.81
C ILE A 316 2.30 -1.08 -11.48
N ILE A 317 1.48 -0.23 -10.87
CA ILE A 317 1.82 0.41 -9.58
C ILE A 317 1.14 -0.26 -8.39
N GLY A 318 0.19 -1.18 -8.61
CA GLY A 318 -0.37 -1.98 -7.53
C GLY A 318 -1.70 -2.64 -7.85
N PHE A 319 -2.33 -3.16 -6.81
CA PHE A 319 -3.64 -3.78 -6.88
C PHE A 319 -4.49 -3.30 -5.70
N ASN A 320 -5.63 -2.67 -6.00
CA ASN A 320 -6.54 -2.21 -4.97
C ASN A 320 -7.34 -3.40 -4.42
N LYS A 321 -6.96 -3.88 -3.23
CA LYS A 321 -7.65 -4.98 -2.57
C LYS A 321 -9.13 -4.69 -2.34
N PHE A 322 -9.51 -3.46 -1.98
CA PHE A 322 -10.89 -3.11 -1.64
C PHE A 322 -11.82 -3.08 -2.85
N THR A 323 -11.31 -2.66 -4.02
CA THR A 323 -12.11 -2.54 -5.25
C THR A 323 -11.85 -3.66 -6.26
N ASN A 324 -10.89 -4.55 -6.00
CA ASN A 324 -10.46 -5.63 -6.89
C ASN A 324 -10.00 -5.10 -8.27
N LYS A 325 -9.21 -4.02 -8.28
CA LYS A 325 -8.75 -3.36 -9.51
C LYS A 325 -7.23 -3.29 -9.57
N VAL A 326 -6.67 -3.59 -10.75
CA VAL A 326 -5.26 -3.34 -11.07
C VAL A 326 -5.06 -1.84 -11.25
N ILE A 327 -4.03 -1.29 -10.64
CA ILE A 327 -3.67 0.12 -10.74
C ILE A 327 -2.47 0.22 -11.65
N ILE A 328 -2.62 0.93 -12.78
CA ILE A 328 -1.54 1.15 -13.74
C ILE A 328 -1.32 2.64 -13.97
N MET A 329 -0.07 3.02 -14.26
CA MET A 329 0.34 4.38 -14.56
C MET A 329 0.99 4.45 -15.93
N ARG A 330 0.59 5.42 -16.74
CA ARG A 330 1.12 5.62 -18.09
C ARG A 330 2.59 6.05 -18.03
N ILE A 331 3.42 5.56 -18.95
CA ILE A 331 4.86 5.88 -19.00
C ILE A 331 5.15 7.13 -19.83
N PHE A 332 4.54 7.22 -21.01
CA PHE A 332 4.71 8.34 -21.93
C PHE A 332 3.40 9.11 -22.09
N ASP A 333 3.45 10.42 -22.28
CA ASP A 333 2.25 11.19 -22.60
C ASP A 333 1.76 10.96 -24.05
N GLN A 334 0.86 11.82 -24.55
CA GLN A 334 0.36 11.72 -25.91
C GLN A 334 1.41 12.07 -26.99
N ASN A 335 2.46 12.81 -26.63
CA ASN A 335 3.54 13.24 -27.52
C ASN A 335 4.77 12.34 -27.43
N GLY A 336 4.71 11.25 -26.66
CA GLY A 336 5.82 10.31 -26.47
C GLY A 336 6.85 10.78 -25.44
N LEU A 337 6.55 11.83 -24.67
CA LEU A 337 7.43 12.36 -23.63
C LEU A 337 7.28 11.56 -22.34
N LEU A 338 8.39 11.27 -21.68
CA LEU A 338 8.43 10.49 -20.46
C LEU A 338 7.81 11.25 -19.30
N ILE A 339 6.85 10.63 -18.61
CA ILE A 339 6.19 11.21 -17.44
C ILE A 339 7.12 11.08 -16.21
N SER A 340 7.34 12.20 -15.51
CA SER A 340 8.14 12.31 -14.30
C SER A 340 7.24 12.29 -13.06
N ASP A 341 7.30 11.22 -12.27
CA ASP A 341 6.51 11.06 -11.04
C ASP A 341 7.19 11.75 -9.84
N SER A 342 7.42 13.05 -9.93
CA SER A 342 8.19 13.77 -8.91
C SER A 342 7.42 14.01 -7.60
N ASN A 343 6.11 13.72 -7.53
CA ASN A 343 5.26 14.11 -6.40
C ASN A 343 4.25 13.05 -5.91
N GLY A 344 4.24 11.83 -6.44
CA GLY A 344 3.34 10.75 -5.97
C GLY A 344 1.87 11.06 -6.09
N ASN A 345 1.55 11.98 -7.00
CA ASN A 345 0.20 12.31 -7.31
C ASN A 345 -0.32 11.26 -8.29
N TYR A 346 -0.91 10.20 -7.75
CA TYR A 346 -1.59 9.14 -8.51
C TYR A 346 -2.85 9.62 -9.24
N SER A 347 -3.02 10.94 -9.44
CA SER A 347 -4.16 11.55 -10.11
C SER A 347 -4.37 11.05 -11.54
N PHE A 348 -3.33 10.46 -12.14
CA PHE A 348 -3.34 9.93 -13.51
C PHE A 348 -3.24 8.41 -13.56
N ALA A 349 -3.33 7.73 -12.41
CA ALA A 349 -3.35 6.27 -12.36
C ALA A 349 -4.73 5.75 -12.79
N LEU A 350 -4.74 4.75 -13.65
CA LEU A 350 -5.95 4.06 -14.11
C LEU A 350 -6.22 2.88 -13.18
N GLN A 351 -7.47 2.75 -12.73
CA GLN A 351 -7.95 1.55 -12.02
C GLN A 351 -8.77 0.70 -12.98
N ILE A 352 -8.25 -0.48 -13.30
CA ILE A 352 -8.79 -1.40 -14.29
C ILE A 352 -9.27 -2.64 -13.58
N ASP A 353 -10.51 -3.06 -13.81
CA ASP A 353 -10.96 -4.36 -13.32
C ASP A 353 -10.16 -5.50 -13.97
N ASP A 354 -10.11 -6.64 -13.29
CA ASP A 354 -9.38 -7.83 -13.72
C ASP A 354 -9.79 -8.33 -15.12
N THR A 355 -11.05 -8.15 -15.52
CA THR A 355 -11.55 -8.64 -16.81
C THR A 355 -10.97 -7.82 -17.95
N ASN A 356 -11.09 -6.50 -17.86
CA ASN A 356 -10.53 -5.56 -18.82
C ASN A 356 -8.99 -5.63 -18.82
N PHE A 357 -8.36 -5.84 -17.66
CA PHE A 357 -6.92 -6.02 -17.59
C PHE A 357 -6.47 -7.26 -18.38
N ILE A 358 -7.12 -8.40 -18.18
CA ILE A 358 -6.77 -9.65 -18.88
C ILE A 358 -7.08 -9.56 -20.38
N SER A 359 -8.21 -8.94 -20.77
CA SER A 359 -8.62 -8.84 -22.18
C SER A 359 -7.78 -7.84 -22.94
N ASP A 360 -7.52 -6.66 -22.38
CA ASP A 360 -7.05 -5.50 -23.14
C ASP A 360 -5.56 -5.23 -22.93
N TYR A 361 -4.94 -5.81 -21.90
CA TYR A 361 -3.54 -5.58 -21.54
C TYR A 361 -2.71 -6.86 -21.60
N GLN A 362 -1.43 -6.67 -21.92
CA GLN A 362 -0.41 -7.70 -21.95
C GLN A 362 0.72 -7.27 -21.00
N ILE A 363 1.06 -8.14 -20.04
CA ILE A 363 2.28 -8.02 -19.24
C ILE A 363 3.47 -8.24 -20.16
N LEU A 364 4.43 -7.32 -20.14
CA LEU A 364 5.61 -7.42 -20.99
C LEU A 364 6.47 -8.61 -20.59
N THR A 365 6.98 -9.32 -21.59
CA THR A 365 8.04 -10.33 -21.38
C THR A 365 9.32 -9.66 -20.90
N GLN A 366 10.26 -10.43 -20.33
CA GLN A 366 11.55 -9.90 -19.87
C GLN A 366 12.32 -9.18 -20.98
N LYS A 367 12.24 -9.69 -22.21
CA LYS A 367 12.87 -9.07 -23.38
C LYS A 367 12.21 -7.74 -23.72
N GLU A 368 10.88 -7.72 -23.88
CA GLU A 368 10.15 -6.48 -24.18
C GLU A 368 10.34 -5.41 -23.10
N GLN A 369 10.34 -5.83 -21.82
CA GLN A 369 10.61 -4.93 -20.71
C GLN A 369 12.04 -4.38 -20.76
N SER A 370 13.03 -5.22 -21.07
CA SER A 370 14.42 -4.77 -21.26
C SER A 370 14.54 -3.78 -22.43
N ASP A 371 13.89 -4.07 -23.56
CA ASP A 371 13.88 -3.21 -24.75
C ASP A 371 13.25 -1.85 -24.43
N LEU A 372 12.09 -1.83 -23.76
CA LEU A 372 11.41 -0.61 -23.32
C LEU A 372 12.27 0.21 -22.36
N ILE A 373 12.92 -0.42 -21.39
CA ILE A 373 13.75 0.28 -20.39
C ILE A 373 15.00 0.88 -21.06
N ASN A 374 15.61 0.14 -22.00
CA ASN A 374 16.73 0.66 -22.78
C ASN A 374 16.30 1.85 -23.65
N ASP A 375 15.12 1.80 -24.27
CA ASP A 375 14.56 2.91 -25.04
C ASP A 375 14.34 4.14 -24.15
N ILE A 376 13.68 3.99 -23.00
CA ILE A 376 13.48 5.07 -22.02
C ILE A 376 14.81 5.72 -21.60
N PHE A 377 15.87 4.92 -21.47
CA PHE A 377 17.17 5.40 -21.00
C PHE A 377 18.01 6.08 -22.10
N THR A 378 18.00 5.54 -23.31
CA THR A 378 18.94 5.95 -24.38
C THR A 378 18.32 6.89 -25.41
N ASN A 379 16.99 6.94 -25.49
CA ASN A 379 16.28 7.69 -26.53
C ASN A 379 15.87 9.09 -26.04
N ASN A 380 16.63 10.09 -26.48
CA ASN A 380 16.39 11.50 -26.14
C ASN A 380 15.06 12.05 -26.71
N ASN A 381 14.37 11.33 -27.60
CA ASN A 381 13.04 11.74 -28.08
C ASN A 381 11.97 11.70 -26.98
N HIS A 382 12.22 10.98 -25.88
CA HIS A 382 11.34 10.97 -24.71
C HIS A 382 11.55 12.15 -23.75
N ILE A 383 12.49 13.05 -24.07
CA ILE A 383 12.80 14.23 -23.27
C ILE A 383 12.32 15.46 -24.03
N LEU A 384 11.53 16.30 -23.36
CA LEU A 384 11.11 17.57 -23.93
C LEU A 384 12.30 18.53 -23.97
N GLY A 385 12.87 18.76 -25.15
CA GLY A 385 13.83 19.83 -25.35
C GLY A 385 13.11 21.16 -25.42
N LEU A 386 13.36 22.07 -24.47
CA LEU A 386 12.76 23.40 -24.42
C LEU A 386 13.84 24.46 -24.58
N LYS A 387 13.92 25.10 -25.75
CA LYS A 387 14.73 26.31 -25.90
C LYS A 387 13.92 27.53 -25.53
N TYR A 388 14.50 28.42 -24.74
CA TYR A 388 13.84 29.63 -24.29
C TYR A 388 14.79 30.83 -24.28
N GLU A 389 14.21 32.03 -24.34
CA GLU A 389 14.90 33.28 -24.05
C GLU A 389 14.29 33.97 -22.82
N ILE A 390 15.05 34.91 -22.25
CA ILE A 390 14.60 35.75 -21.15
C ILE A 390 14.42 37.16 -21.71
N ASP A 391 13.19 37.63 -21.72
CA ASP A 391 12.87 39.03 -21.96
C ASP A 391 12.74 39.75 -20.61
N GLU A 392 13.30 40.95 -20.48
CA GLU A 392 13.23 41.74 -19.26
C GLU A 392 12.50 43.06 -19.55
N THR A 393 11.19 43.05 -19.28
CA THR A 393 10.34 44.22 -19.50
C THR A 393 9.88 44.79 -18.16
N LEU A 394 10.20 46.06 -17.90
CA LEU A 394 9.82 46.79 -16.67
C LEU A 394 10.32 46.15 -15.35
N GLY A 395 11.47 45.46 -15.38
CA GLY A 395 12.04 44.78 -14.22
C GLY A 395 11.41 43.42 -13.90
N PHE A 396 10.47 42.95 -14.72
CA PHE A 396 9.95 41.60 -14.68
C PHE A 396 10.63 40.76 -15.76
N LYS A 397 11.22 39.63 -15.35
CA LYS A 397 11.77 38.64 -16.28
C LYS A 397 10.65 37.76 -16.79
N GLN A 398 10.40 37.82 -18.09
CA GLN A 398 9.47 36.98 -18.81
C GLN A 398 10.24 35.92 -19.60
N TYR A 399 9.71 34.70 -19.58
CA TYR A 399 10.34 33.52 -20.19
C TYR A 399 9.56 33.19 -21.44
N ILE A 400 10.24 33.24 -22.57
CA ILE A 400 9.61 33.04 -23.88
C ILE A 400 10.14 31.72 -24.44
N PRO A 401 9.30 30.67 -24.54
CA PRO A 401 9.67 29.45 -25.24
C PRO A 401 9.87 29.78 -26.73
N LEU A 402 11.02 29.42 -27.29
CA LEU A 402 11.41 29.68 -28.68
C LEU A 402 11.19 28.47 -29.56
N GLU A 403 11.62 27.29 -29.09
CA GLU A 403 11.58 26.05 -29.84
C GLU A 403 11.35 24.89 -28.87
N THR A 404 10.55 23.91 -29.29
CA THR A 404 10.42 22.64 -28.58
C THR A 404 10.83 21.48 -29.47
N ASN A 405 11.36 20.43 -28.85
CA ASN A 405 11.51 19.11 -29.45
C ASN A 405 10.80 18.07 -28.58
N PRO A 406 9.74 17.39 -29.07
CA PRO A 406 9.17 17.50 -30.41
C PRO A 406 8.55 18.88 -30.68
N ALA A 407 8.50 19.27 -31.95
CA ALA A 407 7.88 20.53 -32.37
C ALA A 407 6.35 20.44 -32.22
N GLY A 408 5.69 21.59 -31.97
CA GLY A 408 4.23 21.68 -31.92
C GLY A 408 3.60 21.41 -30.55
N ILE A 409 4.39 21.48 -29.46
CA ILE A 409 3.85 21.41 -28.10
C ILE A 409 2.99 22.64 -27.81
N ASP A 410 1.74 22.41 -27.39
CA ASP A 410 0.80 23.47 -27.02
C ASP A 410 0.87 23.77 -25.51
N PHE A 411 1.61 24.82 -25.15
CA PHE A 411 1.70 25.32 -23.76
C PHE A 411 0.49 26.15 -23.30
N GLN A 412 -0.54 26.31 -24.13
CA GLN A 412 -1.78 27.00 -23.73
C GLN A 412 -2.84 26.01 -23.25
N ASN A 413 -2.93 24.84 -23.90
CA ASN A 413 -4.00 23.87 -23.64
C ASN A 413 -3.51 22.53 -23.08
N ASP A 414 -2.35 22.04 -23.53
CA ASP A 414 -1.90 20.68 -23.22
C ASP A 414 -0.84 20.63 -22.12
N TYR A 415 -0.02 21.67 -22.02
CA TYR A 415 1.07 21.78 -21.05
C TYR A 415 1.06 23.13 -20.37
N TYR A 416 1.61 23.19 -19.16
CA TYR A 416 1.98 24.43 -18.51
C TYR A 416 3.36 24.30 -17.87
N MET A 417 4.00 25.46 -17.66
CA MET A 417 5.37 25.54 -17.17
C MET A 417 5.38 26.17 -15.79
N GLU A 418 6.00 25.50 -14.84
CA GLU A 418 6.29 26.05 -13.53
C GLU A 418 7.63 26.78 -13.58
N LEU A 419 7.62 27.99 -13.04
CA LEU A 419 8.79 28.87 -13.00
C LEU A 419 9.23 29.02 -11.54
N SER A 420 10.54 29.01 -11.31
CA SER A 420 11.12 29.40 -10.02
C SER A 420 10.87 30.88 -9.71
N SER A 421 11.20 31.34 -8.49
CA SER A 421 11.17 32.76 -8.13
C SER A 421 12.10 33.64 -8.98
N GLY A 422 13.19 33.05 -9.48
CA GLY A 422 14.08 33.69 -10.45
C GLY A 422 13.50 33.70 -11.87
N GLY A 423 12.39 33.00 -12.08
CA GLY A 423 11.62 32.86 -13.32
C GLY A 423 12.00 31.65 -14.18
N PHE A 424 13.01 30.86 -13.79
CA PHE A 424 13.51 29.75 -14.60
C PHE A 424 12.50 28.60 -14.73
N PRO A 425 12.38 27.94 -15.90
CA PRO A 425 11.61 26.71 -16.06
C PRO A 425 12.13 25.64 -15.11
N THR A 426 11.34 25.27 -14.09
CA THR A 426 11.70 24.21 -13.15
C THR A 426 11.06 22.88 -13.54
N THR A 427 9.80 22.94 -13.98
CA THR A 427 9.02 21.77 -14.36
C THR A 427 8.09 22.12 -15.52
N VAL A 428 7.98 21.24 -16.51
CA VAL A 428 6.89 21.28 -17.49
C VAL A 428 5.91 20.17 -17.15
N LYS A 429 4.62 20.49 -17.11
CA LYS A 429 3.54 19.57 -16.75
C LYS A 429 2.51 19.49 -17.86
N ASN A 430 2.22 18.28 -18.30
CA ASN A 430 1.04 17.98 -19.09
C ASN A 430 -0.21 18.07 -18.21
N VAL A 431 -1.27 18.70 -18.71
CA VAL A 431 -2.53 18.92 -17.97
C VAL A 431 -3.20 17.60 -17.56
N ASN A 432 -3.08 16.57 -18.39
CA ASN A 432 -3.74 15.28 -18.20
C ASN A 432 -2.84 14.19 -17.61
N PHE A 433 -1.52 14.38 -17.59
CA PHE A 433 -0.57 13.31 -17.23
C PHE A 433 0.50 13.73 -16.22
N GLY A 434 0.59 15.02 -15.86
CA GLY A 434 1.54 15.52 -14.88
C GLY A 434 2.88 15.91 -15.46
N ALA A 435 3.93 15.96 -14.63
CA ALA A 435 5.24 16.43 -15.05
C ALA A 435 5.85 15.52 -16.13
N VAL A 436 6.59 16.11 -17.07
CA VAL A 436 7.33 15.38 -18.11
C VAL A 436 8.82 15.66 -17.99
N LYS A 437 9.66 14.67 -18.33
CA LYS A 437 11.10 14.82 -18.35
C LYS A 437 11.46 15.90 -19.37
N THR A 438 12.12 16.96 -18.90
CA THR A 438 12.37 18.17 -19.68
C THR A 438 13.83 18.57 -19.59
N GLN A 439 14.40 18.99 -20.70
CA GLN A 439 15.70 19.65 -20.78
C GLN A 439 15.51 21.09 -21.25
N ALA A 440 15.69 22.04 -20.34
CA ALA A 440 15.57 23.46 -20.64
C ALA A 440 16.93 24.05 -21.06
N MET A 441 16.95 24.78 -22.17
CA MET A 441 18.13 25.41 -22.77
C MET A 441 17.88 26.90 -23.00
N ARG A 442 18.75 27.75 -22.47
CA ARG A 442 18.68 29.20 -22.68
C ARG A 442 19.50 29.58 -23.91
N VAL A 443 18.83 30.18 -24.90
CA VAL A 443 19.46 30.67 -26.12
C VAL A 443 20.25 31.96 -25.83
N GLY A 444 21.41 32.12 -26.48
CA GLY A 444 22.14 33.39 -26.51
C GLY A 444 22.96 33.73 -25.25
N SER A 445 23.12 32.80 -24.30
CA SER A 445 23.94 33.00 -23.09
C SER A 445 24.91 31.84 -22.91
N GLU A 446 26.19 32.16 -22.72
CA GLU A 446 27.25 31.17 -22.46
C GLU A 446 27.30 30.71 -21.00
N PHE A 447 26.71 31.47 -20.07
CA PHE A 447 26.71 31.22 -18.63
C PHE A 447 25.27 31.12 -18.14
N ASN A 448 24.83 29.92 -17.73
CA ASN A 448 23.42 29.65 -17.41
C ASN A 448 23.20 28.93 -16.08
N TYR A 449 24.20 28.97 -15.19
CA TYR A 449 24.00 28.59 -13.80
C TYR A 449 22.96 29.52 -13.13
N ILE A 450 22.00 28.90 -12.45
CA ILE A 450 20.99 29.59 -11.66
C ILE A 450 21.50 29.65 -10.24
N ASN A 451 21.51 30.83 -9.60
CA ASN A 451 22.17 31.03 -8.30
C ASN A 451 21.44 30.39 -7.09
N THR A 452 20.55 29.41 -7.30
CA THR A 452 19.60 28.91 -6.27
C THR A 452 19.27 27.40 -6.22
N PRO A 453 19.78 26.48 -7.06
CA PRO A 453 19.69 25.04 -6.78
C PRO A 453 20.98 24.52 -6.13
N MET A 454 20.82 23.85 -5.00
CA MET A 454 21.87 23.08 -4.35
C MET A 454 22.31 21.92 -5.26
N ILE A 455 23.62 21.81 -5.54
CA ILE A 455 24.17 20.71 -6.34
C ILE A 455 24.20 19.44 -5.50
N TYR A 456 23.75 18.31 -6.04
CA TYR A 456 23.88 17.01 -5.37
C TYR A 456 24.96 16.18 -6.06
N ILE A 457 25.93 15.71 -5.31
CA ILE A 457 27.05 14.90 -5.82
C ILE A 457 27.06 13.58 -5.05
N TYR A 458 27.05 12.47 -5.78
CA TYR A 458 27.03 11.13 -5.21
C TYR A 458 28.39 10.48 -5.40
N THR A 459 28.99 10.04 -4.28
CA THR A 459 30.38 9.58 -4.25
C THR A 459 30.54 8.26 -3.50
N SER A 460 31.63 7.54 -3.79
CA SER A 460 32.08 6.39 -3.01
C SER A 460 33.61 6.43 -2.89
N GLU A 461 34.14 5.81 -1.84
CA GLU A 461 35.58 5.61 -1.72
C GLU A 461 36.04 4.56 -2.75
N TYR A 462 37.03 4.89 -3.58
CA TYR A 462 37.65 3.94 -4.51
C TYR A 462 38.93 3.34 -3.91
N SER A 463 39.69 4.18 -3.21
CA SER A 463 40.84 3.78 -2.39
C SER A 463 41.12 4.87 -1.35
N SER A 464 42.07 4.63 -0.43
CA SER A 464 42.46 5.61 0.59
C SER A 464 42.92 6.96 0.05
N THR A 465 43.26 7.05 -1.24
CA THR A 465 43.68 8.29 -1.91
C THR A 465 42.90 8.61 -3.19
N ALA A 466 41.77 7.92 -3.44
CA ALA A 466 40.92 8.19 -4.59
C ALA A 466 39.42 8.11 -4.27
N ILE A 467 38.65 9.06 -4.81
CA ILE A 467 37.18 9.09 -4.78
C ILE A 467 36.63 8.68 -6.15
N ASN A 468 35.51 7.96 -6.14
CA ASN A 468 34.65 7.75 -7.29
C ASN A 468 33.45 8.70 -7.24
N ILE A 469 33.32 9.60 -8.21
CA ILE A 469 32.11 10.41 -8.44
C ILE A 469 31.29 9.72 -9.53
N PHE A 470 30.12 9.21 -9.20
CA PHE A 470 29.37 8.35 -10.12
C PHE A 470 27.96 8.84 -10.46
N HIS A 471 27.49 9.91 -9.82
CA HIS A 471 26.26 10.60 -10.20
C HIS A 471 26.31 12.05 -9.75
N ILE A 472 25.69 12.95 -10.52
CA ILE A 472 25.65 14.37 -10.19
C ILE A 472 24.38 15.04 -10.74
N HIS A 473 23.78 15.90 -9.92
CA HIS A 473 22.71 16.81 -10.34
C HIS A 473 23.25 18.23 -10.46
N LEU A 474 23.27 18.73 -11.68
CA LEU A 474 23.77 20.04 -12.05
C LEU A 474 22.67 20.80 -12.77
N THR A 475 22.29 21.96 -12.24
CA THR A 475 21.35 22.84 -12.92
C THR A 475 22.13 23.83 -13.77
N ASP A 476 22.35 23.48 -15.04
CA ASP A 476 22.87 24.39 -16.06
C ASP A 476 21.98 24.33 -17.30
N HIS A 477 21.47 25.47 -17.74
CA HIS A 477 20.60 25.60 -18.91
C HIS A 477 21.39 25.95 -20.18
N SER A 478 22.70 25.69 -20.24
CA SER A 478 23.53 25.89 -21.43
C SER A 478 23.18 24.95 -22.58
N GLU A 479 23.31 25.42 -23.81
CA GLU A 479 23.20 24.57 -25.02
C GLU A 479 24.38 23.60 -25.21
N LYS A 480 25.56 23.89 -24.64
CA LYS A 480 26.76 23.06 -24.80
C LYS A 480 26.88 22.06 -23.66
N LYS A 481 27.38 20.85 -23.98
CA LYS A 481 27.80 19.89 -22.94
C LYS A 481 28.79 20.54 -21.99
N GLN A 482 28.55 20.33 -20.70
CA GLN A 482 29.34 20.90 -19.62
C GLN A 482 30.61 20.07 -19.41
N ALA A 483 31.77 20.71 -19.50
CA ALA A 483 33.04 20.09 -19.17
C ALA A 483 33.34 20.30 -17.68
N PHE A 484 33.55 19.19 -16.97
CA PHE A 484 33.89 19.17 -15.54
C PHE A 484 35.37 18.84 -15.38
N GLN A 485 36.02 19.55 -14.46
CA GLN A 485 37.32 19.15 -13.93
C GLN A 485 37.14 18.73 -12.47
N ALA A 486 37.75 17.63 -12.06
CA ALA A 486 37.87 17.30 -10.64
C ALA A 486 39.35 17.24 -10.27
N LEU A 487 39.70 17.72 -9.08
CA LEU A 487 41.08 17.72 -8.60
C LEU A 487 41.13 17.21 -7.17
N TYR A 488 41.99 16.23 -6.92
CA TYR A 488 42.36 15.85 -5.57
C TYR A 488 43.53 16.75 -5.13
N ILE A 489 43.30 17.56 -4.11
CA ILE A 489 44.25 18.56 -3.62
C ILE A 489 44.91 18.10 -2.33
N ARG A 490 46.09 18.64 -2.03
CA ARG A 490 46.83 18.32 -0.80
C ARG A 490 46.26 19.06 0.41
N ASP A 491 46.58 18.59 1.61
CA ASP A 491 46.13 19.18 2.89
C ASP A 491 46.61 20.63 3.10
N ASP A 492 47.71 21.04 2.45
CA ASP A 492 48.26 22.41 2.51
C ASP A 492 47.59 23.38 1.52
N GLN A 493 46.65 22.90 0.70
CA GLN A 493 46.00 23.67 -0.36
C GLN A 493 44.54 23.97 -0.02
N SER A 494 44.02 25.05 -0.59
CA SER A 494 42.68 25.59 -0.37
C SER A 494 41.94 25.84 -1.67
N ALA A 495 40.63 26.08 -1.61
CA ALA A 495 39.83 26.33 -2.80
C ALA A 495 40.30 27.57 -3.60
N SER A 496 40.79 28.61 -2.92
CA SER A 496 41.30 29.83 -3.55
C SER A 496 42.53 29.61 -4.44
N ASP A 497 43.31 28.55 -4.19
CA ASP A 497 44.48 28.22 -5.01
C ASP A 497 44.10 27.73 -6.43
N PHE A 498 42.82 27.42 -6.65
CA PHE A 498 42.31 26.79 -7.87
C PHE A 498 41.27 27.64 -8.60
N GLU A 499 41.18 28.94 -8.34
CA GLU A 499 40.28 29.87 -9.04
C GLU A 499 40.70 30.16 -10.51
N SER A 500 41.84 29.62 -10.97
CA SER A 500 42.23 29.71 -12.38
C SER A 500 41.69 28.53 -13.21
N PHE A 501 40.97 28.81 -14.28
CA PHE A 501 40.47 27.80 -15.22
C PHE A 501 41.33 27.77 -16.48
N GLN A 502 41.86 26.59 -16.81
CA GLN A 502 42.72 26.39 -17.98
C GLN A 502 42.02 25.49 -19.01
N GLN A 503 42.43 25.59 -20.27
CA GLN A 503 41.93 24.69 -21.32
C GLN A 503 42.31 23.24 -20.99
N ASP A 504 41.35 22.33 -21.19
CA ASP A 504 41.56 20.89 -21.12
C ASP A 504 42.30 20.37 -22.35
N GLN A 505 42.51 19.05 -22.40
CA GLN A 505 43.20 18.37 -23.50
C GLN A 505 42.47 18.50 -24.86
N ASN A 506 41.19 18.89 -24.86
CA ASN A 506 40.36 19.12 -26.04
C ASN A 506 40.24 20.61 -26.39
N GLY A 507 40.96 21.49 -25.69
CA GLY A 507 40.92 22.94 -25.90
C GLY A 507 39.68 23.62 -25.31
N GLN A 508 38.88 22.92 -24.50
CA GLN A 508 37.70 23.47 -23.84
C GLN A 508 38.05 23.96 -22.43
N ILE A 509 37.53 25.12 -22.03
CA ILE A 509 37.68 25.59 -20.66
C ILE A 509 36.57 24.92 -19.83
N PRO A 510 36.89 24.14 -18.78
CA PRO A 510 35.88 23.53 -17.94
C PRO A 510 35.03 24.61 -17.28
N ARG A 511 33.74 24.32 -17.11
CA ARG A 511 32.78 25.25 -16.50
C ARG A 511 32.69 25.05 -15.01
N TYR A 512 32.91 23.82 -14.56
CA TYR A 512 32.85 23.43 -13.17
C TYR A 512 34.16 22.77 -12.75
N LYS A 513 34.60 23.06 -11.53
CA LYS A 513 35.76 22.43 -10.91
C LYS A 513 35.40 21.90 -9.53
N ILE A 514 35.49 20.58 -9.34
CA ILE A 514 35.22 19.90 -8.08
C ILE A 514 36.55 19.67 -7.36
N LEU A 515 36.68 20.20 -6.14
CA LEU A 515 37.89 20.04 -5.34
C LEU A 515 37.67 19.01 -4.24
N ILE A 516 38.58 18.05 -4.18
CA ILE A 516 38.54 16.91 -3.27
C ILE A 516 39.75 16.95 -2.34
N GLN A 517 39.53 16.75 -1.05
CA GLN A 517 40.57 16.66 -0.04
C GLN A 517 40.12 15.67 1.03
N GLN A 518 41.04 14.83 1.54
CA GLN A 518 40.75 13.86 2.61
C GLN A 518 39.49 13.02 2.36
N GLN A 519 39.36 12.46 1.15
CA GLN A 519 38.19 11.67 0.74
C GLN A 519 36.86 12.43 0.78
N LYS A 520 36.84 13.77 0.77
CA LYS A 520 35.61 14.59 0.75
C LYS A 520 35.66 15.65 -0.33
N ILE A 521 34.50 16.00 -0.85
CA ILE A 521 34.37 17.21 -1.67
C ILE A 521 34.38 18.42 -0.73
N ILE A 522 35.28 19.37 -0.98
CA ILE A 522 35.42 20.58 -0.15
C ILE A 522 34.88 21.84 -0.83
N ALA A 523 34.82 21.86 -2.16
CA ALA A 523 34.33 23.00 -2.92
C ALA A 523 33.89 22.58 -4.33
N VAL A 524 32.91 23.31 -4.87
CA VAL A 524 32.50 23.23 -6.27
C VAL A 524 32.61 24.64 -6.84
N LEU A 525 33.61 24.87 -7.68
CA LEU A 525 33.87 26.17 -8.29
C LEU A 525 33.19 26.24 -9.67
N TYR A 526 32.56 27.36 -9.97
CA TYR A 526 31.92 27.64 -11.25
C TYR A 526 32.59 28.83 -11.94
N ASN A 527 32.95 28.64 -13.20
CA ASN A 527 33.52 29.68 -14.05
C ASN A 527 32.39 30.49 -14.69
N GLY A 528 31.89 31.49 -13.94
CA GLY A 528 30.78 32.35 -14.32
C GLY A 528 31.19 33.61 -15.07
N GLU A 529 30.20 34.36 -15.56
CA GLU A 529 30.40 35.60 -16.33
C GLU A 529 31.14 36.68 -15.51
N LYS A 530 30.91 36.71 -14.19
CA LYS A 530 31.47 37.70 -13.26
C LYS A 530 32.75 37.21 -12.57
N GLY A 531 33.29 36.08 -12.99
CA GLY A 531 34.43 35.42 -12.36
C GLY A 531 34.06 34.08 -11.72
N VAL A 532 34.96 33.57 -10.89
CA VAL A 532 34.78 32.28 -10.22
C VAL A 532 33.88 32.41 -9.00
N GLU A 533 32.88 31.54 -8.92
CA GLU A 533 31.93 31.47 -7.83
C GLU A 533 32.03 30.11 -7.12
N ASN A 534 31.93 30.10 -5.79
CA ASN A 534 31.85 28.85 -5.01
C ASN A 534 30.38 28.47 -4.82
N LEU A 535 30.00 27.30 -5.32
CA LEU A 535 28.63 26.83 -5.34
C LEU A 535 28.31 25.99 -4.10
N SER A 536 27.07 26.11 -3.62
CA SER A 536 26.55 25.24 -2.55
C SER A 536 26.26 23.84 -3.08
N PHE A 537 26.71 22.83 -2.35
CA PHE A 537 26.51 21.42 -2.72
C PHE A 537 26.21 20.55 -1.50
N ASN A 538 25.59 19.39 -1.76
CA ASN A 538 25.44 18.27 -0.86
C ASN A 538 26.18 17.07 -1.44
N GLU A 539 27.11 16.51 -0.66
CA GLU A 539 27.75 15.23 -0.97
C GLU A 539 26.96 14.10 -0.29
N VAL A 540 26.52 13.11 -1.07
CA VAL A 540 25.91 11.87 -0.57
C VAL A 540 26.88 10.73 -0.82
N LYS A 541 27.31 10.06 0.24
CA LYS A 541 28.30 8.97 0.16
C LYS A 541 27.64 7.62 0.27
N TYR A 542 28.08 6.68 -0.58
CA TYR A 542 27.69 5.28 -0.53
C TYR A 542 28.91 4.38 -0.30
N CYS A 543 28.68 3.34 0.49
CA CYS A 543 29.60 2.25 0.74
C CYS A 543 28.95 0.90 0.39
N LEU A 544 29.76 -0.06 -0.07
CA LEU A 544 29.25 -1.42 -0.30
C LEU A 544 28.69 -2.01 0.99
N GLY A 545 27.53 -2.67 0.89
CA GLY A 545 26.80 -3.20 2.03
C GLY A 545 25.87 -2.20 2.73
N ASP A 546 25.87 -0.92 2.32
CA ASP A 546 24.92 0.06 2.85
C ASP A 546 23.47 -0.42 2.70
N LEU A 547 22.67 -0.17 3.74
CA LEU A 547 21.23 -0.40 3.70
C LEU A 547 20.51 0.87 3.27
N CYS A 548 20.03 0.87 2.03
CA CYS A 548 19.35 2.02 1.44
C CYS A 548 17.82 1.81 1.48
N GLN A 549 17.09 2.92 1.60
CA GLN A 549 15.64 2.96 1.45
C GLN A 549 15.28 3.96 0.36
N LEU A 550 14.18 3.81 -0.36
CA LEU A 550 13.70 4.83 -1.30
C LEU A 550 12.97 5.97 -0.52
N VAL A 551 13.31 7.25 -0.75
CA VAL A 551 12.42 8.36 -0.30
C VAL A 551 11.21 8.34 -1.20
N ALA A 552 10.04 8.58 -0.62
CA ALA A 552 8.80 9.01 -1.26
C ALA A 552 8.75 8.88 -2.80
N VAL A 553 7.84 8.01 -3.24
CA VAL A 553 7.33 7.93 -4.61
C VAL A 553 8.32 7.39 -5.61
N SER A 554 8.46 6.08 -5.57
CA SER A 554 8.95 5.35 -6.73
C SER A 554 7.76 4.60 -7.35
N PRO A 555 7.64 4.54 -8.69
CA PRO A 555 6.99 3.47 -9.46
C PRO A 555 6.97 2.07 -8.82
N VAL A 556 8.02 1.84 -8.04
CA VAL A 556 8.43 0.66 -7.32
C VAL A 556 7.57 0.48 -6.06
N GLN A 557 6.25 0.69 -6.12
CA GLN A 557 5.38 0.03 -5.14
C GLN A 557 5.46 -1.48 -5.38
N LEU A 558 6.60 -2.06 -4.99
CA LEU A 558 6.80 -3.50 -4.91
C LEU A 558 5.77 -4.09 -3.93
N LEU A 559 5.26 -3.29 -2.99
CA LEU A 559 4.05 -3.45 -2.16
C LEU A 559 3.70 -2.08 -1.52
N GLU A 560 2.58 -1.97 -0.78
CA GLU A 560 2.11 -0.78 -0.01
C GLU A 560 3.12 -0.28 1.08
N GLN A 561 4.40 -0.69 1.04
CA GLN A 561 5.32 -0.66 2.18
C GLN A 561 6.75 -0.24 1.83
N THR A 562 7.47 0.26 2.84
CA THR A 562 8.87 0.68 2.77
C THR A 562 9.79 -0.50 2.45
N VAL A 563 10.43 -0.49 1.28
CA VAL A 563 11.40 -1.51 0.87
C VAL A 563 12.81 -1.11 1.28
N LYS A 564 13.52 -2.02 1.96
CA LYS A 564 14.95 -1.89 2.27
C LYS A 564 15.79 -2.66 1.26
N PHE A 565 16.89 -2.06 0.86
CA PHE A 565 17.83 -2.56 -0.14
C PHE A 565 19.22 -2.71 0.48
N GLU A 566 19.96 -3.76 0.14
CA GLU A 566 21.40 -3.86 0.42
C GLU A 566 22.19 -3.52 -0.84
N LEU A 567 23.14 -2.59 -0.74
CA LEU A 567 23.99 -2.18 -1.85
C LEU A 567 25.04 -3.25 -2.17
N LYS A 568 24.98 -3.80 -3.39
CA LYS A 568 25.87 -4.85 -3.88
C LYS A 568 27.01 -4.33 -4.73
N ARG A 569 26.76 -3.30 -5.54
CA ARG A 569 27.79 -2.68 -6.36
C ARG A 569 27.48 -1.20 -6.60
N ILE A 570 28.54 -0.41 -6.58
CA ILE A 570 28.52 1.02 -6.93
C ILE A 570 29.18 1.14 -8.31
N PRO A 571 28.57 1.84 -9.29
CA PRO A 571 29.14 2.01 -10.61
C PRO A 571 30.36 2.93 -10.55
N LEU A 572 31.36 2.68 -11.38
CA LEU A 572 32.48 3.59 -11.56
C LEU A 572 32.08 4.72 -12.54
N GLY A 573 32.35 5.96 -12.13
CA GLY A 573 32.19 7.17 -12.94
C GLY A 573 33.53 7.86 -13.15
N LEU A 574 33.70 9.03 -12.53
CA LEU A 574 34.96 9.76 -12.52
C LEU A 574 35.78 9.39 -11.28
N ILE A 575 36.90 8.70 -11.50
CA ILE A 575 37.89 8.41 -10.46
C ILE A 575 38.86 9.58 -10.36
N VAL A 576 38.94 10.17 -9.17
CA VAL A 576 39.76 11.34 -8.88
C VAL A 576 40.78 10.95 -7.82
N SER A 577 42.07 11.09 -8.12
CA SER A 577 43.18 10.61 -7.28
C SER A 577 44.22 11.69 -7.04
N LEU A 578 44.90 11.63 -5.89
CA LEU A 578 45.98 12.57 -5.55
C LEU A 578 47.22 12.42 -6.45
N ASN A 579 47.51 11.19 -6.87
CA ASN A 579 48.81 10.83 -7.49
C ASN A 579 48.68 10.30 -8.92
N GLN A 580 47.47 10.31 -9.48
CA GLN A 580 47.19 9.73 -10.80
C GLN A 580 46.27 10.67 -11.59
N GLU A 581 46.40 10.63 -12.91
CA GLU A 581 45.43 11.30 -13.78
C GLU A 581 44.02 10.73 -13.55
N ASN A 582 43.03 11.61 -13.63
CA ASN A 582 41.64 11.22 -13.46
C ASN A 582 41.24 10.19 -14.52
N GLN A 583 40.45 9.20 -14.13
CA GLN A 583 39.95 8.18 -15.04
C GLN A 583 38.44 8.34 -15.18
N VAL A 584 37.96 8.51 -16.41
CA VAL A 584 36.52 8.49 -16.71
C VAL A 584 36.16 7.07 -17.11
N ILE A 585 35.29 6.46 -16.32
CA ILE A 585 34.76 5.12 -16.54
C ILE A 585 33.24 5.28 -16.70
N GLN A 586 32.65 4.53 -17.62
CA GLN A 586 31.20 4.42 -17.77
C GLN A 586 30.82 2.96 -17.60
N ASP A 587 30.64 2.55 -16.34
CA ASP A 587 30.21 1.20 -16.03
C ASP A 587 28.76 0.98 -16.45
N GLN A 588 28.53 -0.14 -17.14
CA GLN A 588 27.18 -0.61 -17.42
C GLN A 588 26.64 -1.40 -16.21
N PRO A 589 25.33 -1.27 -15.89
CA PRO A 589 24.71 -2.03 -14.83
C PRO A 589 24.69 -3.53 -15.18
N LEU A 590 25.02 -4.38 -14.21
CA LEU A 590 24.90 -5.85 -14.33
C LEU A 590 23.49 -6.33 -13.98
N PHE A 591 22.85 -5.65 -13.03
CA PHE A 591 21.48 -5.93 -12.63
C PHE A 591 20.49 -5.24 -13.54
N GLN A 592 19.26 -5.76 -13.56
CA GLN A 592 18.21 -5.20 -14.38
C GLN A 592 17.91 -3.75 -13.93
N ILE A 593 18.05 -2.80 -14.86
CA ILE A 593 17.67 -1.41 -14.64
C ILE A 593 16.19 -1.38 -14.31
N HIS A 594 15.86 -0.87 -13.14
CA HIS A 594 14.48 -0.85 -12.67
C HIS A 594 13.83 0.52 -12.85
N THR A 595 14.64 1.56 -12.67
CA THR A 595 14.25 2.96 -12.82
C THR A 595 15.47 3.80 -13.21
N PHE A 596 15.27 5.07 -13.48
CA PHE A 596 16.27 6.01 -14.00
C PHE A 596 16.19 7.34 -13.24
N CYS A 597 17.23 8.15 -13.32
CA CYS A 597 17.20 9.48 -12.71
C CYS A 597 16.10 10.34 -13.37
N ARG A 598 15.14 10.79 -12.55
CA ARG A 598 14.00 11.60 -12.99
C ARG A 598 14.21 13.10 -12.81
N ALA A 599 15.36 13.50 -12.27
CA ALA A 599 15.72 14.90 -12.15
C ALA A 599 15.93 15.52 -13.54
N ASN A 600 15.36 16.70 -13.77
CA ASN A 600 15.53 17.45 -15.02
C ASN A 600 16.97 17.97 -15.21
N SER A 601 17.79 17.90 -14.17
CA SER A 601 19.11 18.52 -14.07
C SER A 601 20.22 17.48 -13.85
N HIS A 602 20.09 16.25 -14.36
CA HIS A 602 21.12 15.22 -14.18
C HIS A 602 22.15 15.25 -15.31
N PHE A 603 23.38 14.82 -15.01
CA PHE A 603 24.42 14.65 -16.02
C PHE A 603 24.29 13.26 -16.66
N ASP A 604 23.75 13.22 -17.88
CA ASP A 604 23.33 11.98 -18.56
C ASP A 604 24.44 10.91 -18.71
N GLU A 605 25.71 11.33 -18.77
CA GLU A 605 26.85 10.42 -18.94
C GLU A 605 27.11 9.53 -17.71
N TRP A 606 26.66 9.96 -16.53
CA TRP A 606 26.81 9.23 -15.28
C TRP A 606 25.44 8.99 -14.65
N PRO A 607 24.70 7.97 -15.13
CA PRO A 607 23.34 7.71 -14.69
C PRO A 607 23.24 7.26 -13.23
N GLY A 608 24.36 6.90 -12.61
CA GLY A 608 24.43 6.67 -11.16
C GLY A 608 23.69 5.45 -10.67
N LEU A 609 23.59 4.40 -11.50
CA LEU A 609 22.81 3.21 -11.19
C LEU A 609 23.52 2.31 -10.18
N LEU A 610 23.05 2.37 -8.93
CA LEU A 610 23.45 1.49 -7.84
C LEU A 610 22.82 0.11 -8.01
N GLU A 611 23.61 -0.94 -7.91
CA GLU A 611 23.13 -2.32 -7.92
C GLU A 611 22.78 -2.76 -6.51
N VAL A 612 21.53 -3.11 -6.29
CA VAL A 612 20.97 -3.41 -4.98
C VAL A 612 20.20 -4.74 -4.98
N THR A 613 20.16 -5.39 -3.83
CA THR A 613 19.31 -6.56 -3.59
C THR A 613 18.23 -6.20 -2.57
N THR A 614 16.96 -6.51 -2.84
CA THR A 614 15.89 -6.30 -1.85
C THR A 614 16.12 -7.16 -0.60
N LYS A 615 15.90 -6.59 0.59
CA LYS A 615 16.09 -7.28 1.87
C LYS A 615 14.82 -7.48 2.67
N SER A 616 13.98 -6.46 2.77
CA SER A 616 12.70 -6.57 3.46
C SER A 616 11.67 -5.67 2.79
N GLU A 617 10.49 -6.22 2.58
CA GLU A 617 9.31 -5.48 2.09
C GLU A 617 8.37 -5.06 3.23
N LYS A 618 8.70 -5.40 4.48
CA LYS A 618 7.88 -5.10 5.66
C LYS A 618 8.61 -4.31 6.72
N SER A 619 7.87 -3.43 7.40
CA SER A 619 8.32 -2.70 8.60
C SER A 619 8.60 -3.62 9.81
N ASP A 620 8.19 -4.89 9.75
CA ASP A 620 8.36 -5.89 10.81
C ASP A 620 9.67 -6.71 10.71
N GLY A 621 10.53 -6.42 9.73
CA GLY A 621 11.86 -7.04 9.64
C GLY A 621 11.89 -8.45 9.05
N LEU A 622 10.79 -8.95 8.47
CA LEU A 622 10.80 -10.20 7.71
C LEU A 622 11.67 -10.07 6.45
N ILE A 623 12.82 -10.74 6.49
CA ILE A 623 13.78 -10.82 5.39
C ILE A 623 13.17 -11.69 4.27
N LEU A 624 13.13 -11.16 3.04
CA LEU A 624 12.75 -11.97 1.87
C LEU A 624 13.77 -13.11 1.72
N LYS A 625 13.28 -14.36 1.63
CA LYS A 625 14.17 -15.53 1.44
C LYS A 625 14.97 -15.44 0.13
N ASN A 626 14.42 -14.79 -0.90
CA ASN A 626 15.09 -14.48 -2.14
C ASN A 626 14.94 -12.98 -2.41
N GLY A 627 16.04 -12.22 -2.30
CA GLY A 627 16.05 -10.82 -2.70
C GLY A 627 16.00 -10.68 -4.23
N ARG A 628 15.48 -9.55 -4.71
CA ARG A 628 15.48 -9.16 -6.12
C ARG A 628 16.66 -8.24 -6.39
N ASP A 629 17.45 -8.57 -7.40
CA ASP A 629 18.60 -7.79 -7.84
C ASP A 629 18.15 -6.73 -8.85
N LEU A 630 18.37 -5.46 -8.51
CA LEU A 630 17.90 -4.31 -9.28
C LEU A 630 19.02 -3.28 -9.43
N ALA A 631 19.01 -2.54 -10.53
CA ALA A 631 19.81 -1.32 -10.69
C ALA A 631 18.91 -0.08 -10.57
N ILE A 632 19.23 0.79 -9.61
CA ILE A 632 18.42 1.96 -9.22
C ILE A 632 19.33 3.20 -9.15
N PRO A 633 18.94 4.37 -9.69
CA PRO A 633 19.71 5.60 -9.60
C PRO A 633 19.91 6.01 -8.13
N ALA A 634 21.13 6.42 -7.79
CA ALA A 634 21.52 6.85 -6.44
C ALA A 634 20.59 7.92 -5.86
N CYS A 635 20.10 8.83 -6.72
CA CYS A 635 19.23 9.91 -6.32
C CYS A 635 17.81 9.49 -5.89
N ALA A 636 17.41 8.23 -6.12
CA ALA A 636 16.10 7.75 -5.68
C ALA A 636 16.09 7.30 -4.21
N PHE A 637 17.26 7.13 -3.59
CA PHE A 637 17.37 6.68 -2.21
C PHE A 637 17.28 7.83 -1.20
N ALA A 638 16.76 7.49 -0.03
CA ALA A 638 16.70 8.30 1.17
C ALA A 638 18.04 8.52 1.80
N ASP A 639 18.12 9.62 2.54
CA ASP A 639 19.31 10.00 3.27
C ASP A 639 19.71 8.87 4.24
N ASN A 640 20.78 8.17 3.85
CA ASN A 640 21.25 6.92 4.44
C ASN A 640 21.58 7.08 5.94
N ALA A 641 21.90 8.31 6.37
CA ALA A 641 22.38 8.61 7.71
C ALA A 641 21.32 8.41 8.81
N ALA A 642 20.01 8.51 8.51
CA ALA A 642 18.96 8.26 9.49
C ALA A 642 18.68 6.75 9.67
N LEU A 643 18.67 5.99 8.57
CA LEU A 643 18.40 4.56 8.57
C LEU A 643 19.50 3.75 9.26
N GLN A 644 20.76 4.09 8.97
CA GLN A 644 21.91 3.40 9.55
C GLN A 644 21.94 3.55 11.07
N ARG A 645 21.58 4.74 11.59
CA ARG A 645 21.49 4.99 13.04
C ARG A 645 20.41 4.15 13.72
N GLU A 646 19.29 3.90 13.05
CA GLU A 646 18.23 3.05 13.57
C GLU A 646 18.67 1.58 13.60
N TYR A 647 19.32 1.08 12.54
CA TYR A 647 19.85 -0.29 12.48
C TYR A 647 20.94 -0.56 13.53
N ASP A 648 21.89 0.36 13.68
CA ASP A 648 22.96 0.26 14.67
C ASP A 648 22.41 0.32 16.11
N TYR A 649 21.25 0.96 16.32
CA TYR A 649 20.54 0.97 17.59
C TYR A 649 19.87 -0.38 17.89
N TRP A 650 19.25 -1.03 16.91
CA TRP A 650 18.59 -2.33 17.09
C TRP A 650 19.55 -3.51 17.27
N ASN A 651 20.80 -3.39 16.81
CA ASN A 651 21.84 -4.43 16.93
C ASN A 651 22.75 -4.27 18.15
N ARG A 652 22.50 -3.28 19.01
CA ARG A 652 23.12 -3.12 20.33
C ARG A 652 22.14 -3.53 21.41
#